data_AF-A0A6P6FQN5-F1
#
_entry.id   AF-A0A6P6FQN5-F1
#
_cell.length_a   1.000
_cell.length_b   1.000
_cell.length_c   1.000
_cell.angle_alpha   90.00
_cell.angle_beta   90.00
_cell.angle_gamma   90.00
#
_symmetry.space_group_name_H-M   'P 1'
#
loop_
_entity.id
_entity.type
_entity.pdbx_description
1 polymer ?
#
loop_
_entity_poly.entity_id
_entity_poly.type
_entity_poly.pdbx_seq_one_letter_code
_entity_poly.pdbx_strand_id
1 'polypeptide(L)'
;MPPPFSAMKFLRNFSFSSKSQRIKPLNEKTFFKSNPKDGLVSRLCRDKKYKEAIDVLCEQKRLREAVQLLNHIDRPSALVYSTLLQFCLEQRALEEGKLVHAHTKSSGFVPGLIISNRFMNLYAKCGSLVDAQKMFDCMPERDLCSWNTMISGYANVGQLDKARRLFDEMPQRDNFSWTAMISGYVRQDRPKEALELYRMMQRHENSKSNKFTVSTALAASAAISSLRLGKEIHGCIMRTGLDSDEVVWSALSDMYGKCGSIEEARCIFDKMADRDVVSWTTMIGRYFEDGRREEGFTLFSKFMSSGVRPNEFTFAGVLNASADHAAEDLGKQVHGYMTRIGFDPASFAASALVHMYSKCGNIENAKKVFGGIPQPDLVSWTSLITGYSQHGQPNEALQFFELLLKSDHYACVVDLLARAGRFVEAENIINNMPIKPDKFLWASLLGGCRIHGNLELARRAAQALFEIEPENPVTYITLANIYATAGMWDEVAKVRKIMDVRGVVKKPGLSWIEIKREVHVFLVGDRSHPKYDDIHDYLGNILKRMKEEGYVPDTNFVLHDVEEEQKEQNLSYHSEKLAVAFGIISTPPGTPIKVFKNLRTCVDCHTAIKFISKIAMRKITVRDSNRFHCFEDGNCSCGDYW
;
A
#
# COMPACT_ATOMS: atom_id res chain seq x y z
N MET A 1 46.11 32.48 -27.89
CA MET A 1 47.06 31.48 -27.34
C MET A 1 47.86 32.17 -26.26
N PRO A 2 48.09 31.63 -25.05
CA PRO A 2 48.14 30.21 -24.61
C PRO A 2 47.21 29.92 -23.38
N PRO A 3 47.39 28.85 -22.56
CA PRO A 3 46.68 27.55 -22.60
C PRO A 3 45.63 27.31 -21.47
N PRO A 4 44.84 26.21 -21.53
CA PRO A 4 43.89 25.82 -20.48
C PRO A 4 44.52 24.83 -19.46
N PHE A 5 44.58 25.26 -18.19
CA PHE A 5 44.78 24.44 -16.98
C PHE A 5 43.83 25.05 -15.93
N SER A 6 42.94 24.38 -15.20
CA SER A 6 42.99 23.04 -14.64
C SER A 6 41.58 22.44 -14.45
N ALA A 7 41.29 21.31 -15.11
CA ALA A 7 40.14 20.44 -14.79
C ALA A 7 40.52 19.30 -13.81
N MET A 8 41.68 19.39 -13.15
CA MET A 8 42.29 18.28 -12.38
C MET A 8 42.30 18.49 -10.86
N LYS A 9 41.36 19.28 -10.30
CA LYS A 9 41.22 19.46 -8.84
C LYS A 9 39.95 18.85 -8.23
N PHE A 10 39.14 18.14 -9.00
CA PHE A 10 37.86 17.57 -8.53
C PHE A 10 37.94 16.17 -7.90
N LEU A 11 39.14 15.61 -7.68
CA LEU A 11 39.30 14.21 -7.25
C LEU A 11 39.83 13.99 -5.82
N ARG A 12 39.96 15.01 -4.98
CA ARG A 12 40.37 14.80 -3.58
C ARG A 12 39.61 15.74 -2.66
N ASN A 13 38.54 15.21 -2.07
CA ASN A 13 38.23 15.33 -0.63
C ASN A 13 36.77 14.95 -0.36
N PHE A 14 36.39 13.67 -0.51
CA PHE A 14 35.24 13.12 0.20
C PHE A 14 35.46 11.61 0.42
N SER A 15 35.98 11.27 1.59
CA SER A 15 36.02 9.89 2.08
C SER A 15 34.65 9.51 2.66
N PHE A 16 33.82 8.86 1.85
CA PHE A 16 32.85 7.89 2.35
C PHE A 16 33.40 6.51 2.00
N SER A 17 33.48 5.61 2.98
CA SER A 17 34.07 4.28 2.80
C SER A 17 33.21 3.41 1.87
N SER A 18 33.41 3.53 0.56
CA SER A 18 32.91 2.57 -0.42
C SER A 18 34.05 1.60 -0.75
N LYS A 19 34.02 0.41 -0.14
CA LYS A 19 34.81 -0.71 -0.67
C LYS A 19 34.27 -1.04 -2.05
N SER A 20 35.02 -0.67 -3.09
CA SER A 20 34.74 -0.99 -4.48
C SER A 20 34.73 -2.52 -4.66
N GLN A 21 33.56 -3.11 -4.63
CA GLN A 21 33.37 -4.52 -4.91
C GLN A 21 33.12 -4.68 -6.42
N ARG A 22 34.17 -4.91 -7.22
CA ARG A 22 34.03 -5.46 -8.58
C ARG A 22 33.27 -6.78 -8.50
N ILE A 23 32.03 -6.86 -8.95
CA ILE A 23 31.19 -8.07 -8.93
C ILE A 23 31.65 -8.99 -10.08
N LYS A 24 31.82 -10.30 -9.81
CA LYS A 24 32.18 -11.31 -10.83
C LYS A 24 30.99 -11.58 -11.76
N PRO A 25 31.20 -11.94 -13.04
CA PRO A 25 30.11 -12.33 -13.92
C PRO A 25 29.50 -13.66 -13.44
N LEU A 26 28.18 -13.70 -13.25
CA LEU A 26 27.45 -14.91 -12.88
C LEU A 26 27.01 -15.70 -14.12
N ASN A 27 27.08 -17.03 -14.01
CA ASN A 27 26.73 -18.03 -15.02
C ASN A 27 25.27 -17.92 -15.52
N GLU A 28 25.09 -18.05 -16.84
CA GLU A 28 23.83 -17.91 -17.61
C GLU A 28 22.74 -18.97 -17.35
N LYS A 29 22.83 -19.80 -16.31
CA LYS A 29 21.89 -20.92 -16.12
C LYS A 29 21.28 -20.91 -14.73
N THR A 30 20.19 -20.15 -14.58
CA THR A 30 18.98 -20.43 -13.76
C THR A 30 18.31 -19.12 -13.37
N PHE A 31 17.34 -18.61 -14.15
CA PHE A 31 16.59 -17.43 -13.71
C PHE A 31 15.08 -17.40 -13.98
N PHE A 32 14.48 -18.32 -14.74
CA PHE A 32 13.08 -18.17 -15.14
C PHE A 32 12.17 -19.32 -14.67
N LYS A 33 11.17 -18.99 -13.84
CA LYS A 33 10.00 -19.84 -13.57
C LYS A 33 8.98 -19.63 -14.70
N SER A 34 8.66 -20.71 -15.39
CA SER A 34 7.81 -20.83 -16.58
C SER A 34 6.67 -19.82 -16.75
N ASN A 35 6.94 -18.72 -17.45
CA ASN A 35 5.98 -17.94 -18.22
C ASN A 35 6.35 -18.05 -19.72
N PRO A 36 5.41 -18.25 -20.67
CA PRO A 36 5.74 -18.36 -22.11
C PRO A 36 6.54 -17.16 -22.67
N LYS A 37 6.48 -15.98 -22.04
CA LYS A 37 7.31 -14.82 -22.40
C LYS A 37 8.74 -14.83 -21.84
N ASP A 38 9.08 -15.74 -20.92
CA ASP A 38 10.46 -15.90 -20.42
C ASP A 38 11.40 -16.49 -21.47
N GLY A 39 10.85 -17.29 -22.40
CA GLY A 39 11.59 -17.77 -23.55
C GLY A 39 12.04 -16.64 -24.49
N LEU A 40 11.25 -15.57 -24.58
CA LEU A 40 11.59 -14.37 -25.34
C LEU A 40 12.68 -13.56 -24.64
N VAL A 41 12.55 -13.29 -23.34
CA VAL A 41 13.58 -12.58 -22.55
C VAL A 41 14.92 -13.33 -22.58
N SER A 42 14.89 -14.66 -22.42
CA SER A 42 16.09 -15.51 -22.49
C SER A 42 16.73 -15.51 -23.87
N ARG A 43 15.93 -15.45 -24.95
CA ARG A 43 16.44 -15.32 -26.33
C ARG A 43 17.09 -13.95 -26.55
N LEU A 44 16.44 -12.88 -26.11
CA LEU A 44 16.95 -11.51 -26.21
C LEU A 44 18.24 -11.30 -25.42
N CYS A 45 18.36 -11.89 -24.22
CA CYS A 45 19.59 -11.85 -23.42
C CYS A 45 20.76 -12.58 -24.11
N ARG A 46 20.49 -13.74 -24.73
CA ARG A 46 21.48 -14.50 -25.51
C ARG A 46 21.94 -13.75 -26.76
N ASP A 47 21.03 -13.03 -27.40
CA ASP A 47 21.31 -12.18 -28.56
C ASP A 47 21.92 -10.81 -28.17
N LYS A 48 22.25 -10.61 -26.88
CA LYS A 48 22.77 -9.35 -26.30
C LYS A 48 21.85 -8.13 -26.51
N LYS A 49 20.56 -8.35 -26.77
CA LYS A 49 19.53 -7.31 -26.93
C LYS A 49 18.92 -6.93 -25.59
N TYR A 50 19.74 -6.48 -24.65
CA TYR A 50 19.34 -6.21 -23.27
C TYR A 50 18.29 -5.10 -23.12
N LYS A 51 18.25 -4.12 -24.05
CA LYS A 51 17.20 -3.08 -24.05
C LYS A 51 15.80 -3.70 -24.23
N GLU A 52 15.63 -4.52 -25.26
CA GLU A 52 14.34 -5.16 -25.59
C GLU A 52 13.94 -6.13 -24.46
N ALA A 53 14.92 -6.80 -23.84
CA ALA A 53 14.68 -7.63 -22.66
C ALA A 53 14.19 -6.82 -21.46
N ILE A 54 14.78 -5.65 -21.21
CA ILE A 54 14.36 -4.72 -20.14
C ILE A 54 12.93 -4.22 -20.40
N ASP A 55 12.60 -3.81 -21.63
CA ASP A 55 11.27 -3.33 -21.99
C ASP A 55 10.20 -4.42 -21.73
N VAL A 56 10.46 -5.66 -22.17
CA VAL A 56 9.56 -6.81 -21.95
C VAL A 56 9.40 -7.15 -20.46
N LEU A 57 10.46 -7.07 -19.65
CA LEU A 57 10.38 -7.30 -18.21
C LEU A 57 9.62 -6.20 -17.47
N CYS A 58 9.75 -4.96 -17.94
CA CYS A 58 9.00 -3.83 -17.38
C CYS A 58 7.50 -3.95 -17.68
N GLU A 59 7.11 -4.36 -18.89
CA GLU A 59 5.71 -4.66 -19.24
C GLU A 59 5.10 -5.76 -18.34
N GLN A 60 5.93 -6.72 -17.92
CA GLN A 60 5.53 -7.79 -17.00
C GLN A 60 5.52 -7.37 -15.52
N LYS A 61 5.75 -6.09 -15.21
CA LYS A 61 5.89 -5.56 -13.84
C LYS A 61 7.01 -6.24 -13.04
N ARG A 62 8.04 -6.79 -13.69
CA ARG A 62 9.19 -7.47 -13.07
C ARG A 62 10.40 -6.55 -12.98
N LEU A 63 10.23 -5.43 -12.28
CA LEU A 63 11.18 -4.34 -12.24
C LEU A 63 12.56 -4.73 -11.69
N ARG A 64 12.61 -5.60 -10.66
CA ARG A 64 13.89 -6.06 -10.07
C ARG A 64 14.79 -6.76 -11.07
N GLU A 65 14.21 -7.61 -11.90
CA GLU A 65 14.95 -8.37 -12.91
C GLU A 65 15.42 -7.45 -14.04
N ALA A 66 14.57 -6.49 -14.44
CA ALA A 66 14.95 -5.46 -15.42
C ALA A 66 16.15 -4.61 -14.93
N VAL A 67 16.16 -4.22 -13.65
CA VAL A 67 17.29 -3.48 -13.05
C VAL A 67 18.54 -4.35 -12.90
N GLN A 68 18.39 -5.66 -12.67
CA GLN A 68 19.54 -6.57 -12.65
C GLN A 68 20.19 -6.71 -14.03
N LEU A 69 19.40 -6.75 -15.11
CA LEU A 69 19.91 -6.78 -16.48
C LEU A 69 20.72 -5.53 -16.85
N LEU A 70 20.47 -4.39 -16.18
CA LEU A 70 21.24 -3.17 -16.39
C LEU A 70 22.74 -3.35 -16.10
N ASN A 71 23.10 -4.18 -15.11
CA ASN A 71 24.50 -4.46 -14.76
C ASN A 71 25.30 -5.18 -15.87
N HIS A 72 24.60 -5.76 -16.86
CA HIS A 72 25.22 -6.41 -18.01
C HIS A 72 25.46 -5.45 -19.19
N ILE A 73 25.09 -4.17 -19.04
CA ILE A 73 25.22 -3.15 -20.08
C ILE A 73 26.32 -2.15 -19.67
N ASP A 74 27.49 -2.23 -20.31
CA ASP A 74 28.63 -1.35 -19.99
C ASP A 74 28.37 0.14 -20.30
N ARG A 75 27.59 0.43 -21.35
CA ARG A 75 27.21 1.79 -21.77
C ARG A 75 25.72 1.89 -22.10
N PRO A 76 24.84 1.96 -21.09
CA PRO A 76 23.42 2.12 -21.34
C PRO A 76 23.14 3.49 -21.97
N SER A 77 22.23 3.53 -22.94
CA SER A 77 21.75 4.79 -23.49
C SER A 77 20.86 5.52 -22.49
N ALA A 78 20.73 6.84 -22.65
CA ALA A 78 19.82 7.66 -21.83
C ALA A 78 18.37 7.13 -21.85
N LEU A 79 17.96 6.51 -22.96
CA LEU A 79 16.63 5.91 -23.11
C LEU A 79 16.40 4.75 -22.14
N VAL A 80 17.39 3.86 -21.96
CA VAL A 80 17.27 2.72 -21.03
C VAL A 80 17.07 3.22 -19.59
N TYR A 81 17.86 4.21 -19.18
CA TYR A 81 17.68 4.86 -17.88
C TYR A 81 16.31 5.54 -17.75
N SER A 82 15.88 6.26 -18.79
CA SER A 82 14.57 6.92 -18.82
C SER A 82 13.41 5.93 -18.65
N THR A 83 13.46 4.81 -19.37
CA THR A 83 12.45 3.75 -19.30
C THR A 83 12.40 3.13 -17.90
N LEU A 84 13.55 2.70 -17.36
CA LEU A 84 13.61 2.12 -16.02
C LEU A 84 13.10 3.08 -14.95
N LEU A 85 13.48 4.37 -15.03
CA LEU A 85 13.01 5.38 -14.08
C LEU A 85 11.51 5.63 -14.16
N GLN A 86 10.92 5.59 -15.36
CA GLN A 86 9.48 5.69 -15.56
C GLN A 86 8.75 4.53 -14.86
N PHE A 87 9.21 3.29 -15.06
CA PHE A 87 8.62 2.12 -14.41
C PHE A 87 8.86 2.08 -12.89
N CYS A 88 10.03 2.54 -12.42
CA CYS A 88 10.27 2.74 -10.98
C CYS A 88 9.26 3.73 -10.39
N LEU A 89 8.93 4.79 -11.14
CA LEU A 89 7.98 5.80 -10.68
C LEU A 89 6.54 5.27 -10.60
N GLU A 90 6.10 4.52 -11.62
CA GLU A 90 4.77 3.89 -11.66
C GLU A 90 4.57 2.89 -10.51
N GLN A 91 5.62 2.16 -10.14
CA GLN A 91 5.58 1.19 -9.04
C GLN A 91 5.95 1.80 -7.67
N ARG A 92 6.30 3.10 -7.62
CA ARG A 92 6.87 3.77 -6.43
C ARG A 92 8.04 3.00 -5.80
N ALA A 93 8.86 2.39 -6.64
CA ALA A 93 9.94 1.48 -6.27
C ALA A 93 11.24 2.24 -5.99
N LEU A 94 11.40 2.73 -4.76
CA LEU A 94 12.53 3.58 -4.35
C LEU A 94 13.88 2.85 -4.39
N GLU A 95 13.92 1.59 -3.98
CA GLU A 95 15.18 0.82 -3.86
C GLU A 95 15.73 0.45 -5.24
N GLU A 96 14.87 -0.02 -6.13
CA GLU A 96 15.18 -0.26 -7.53
C GLU A 96 15.66 1.02 -8.22
N GLY A 97 15.02 2.17 -7.94
CA GLY A 97 15.46 3.49 -8.39
C GLY A 97 16.86 3.90 -7.91
N LYS A 98 17.20 3.61 -6.64
CA LYS A 98 18.55 3.84 -6.09
C LYS A 98 19.60 2.97 -6.77
N LEU A 99 19.26 1.72 -7.11
CA LEU A 99 20.16 0.83 -7.86
C LEU A 99 20.44 1.38 -9.26
N VAL A 100 19.41 1.88 -9.96
CA VAL A 100 19.58 2.53 -11.26
C VAL A 100 20.48 3.77 -11.13
N HIS A 101 20.29 4.61 -10.11
CA HIS A 101 21.15 5.77 -9.86
C HIS A 101 22.60 5.38 -9.53
N ALA A 102 22.80 4.33 -8.73
CA ALA A 102 24.13 3.81 -8.44
C ALA A 102 24.83 3.29 -9.71
N HIS A 103 24.08 2.58 -10.57
CA HIS A 103 24.59 2.09 -11.84
C HIS A 103 25.04 3.23 -12.76
N THR A 104 24.25 4.31 -12.82
CA THR A 104 24.61 5.51 -13.58
C THR A 104 25.96 6.08 -13.17
N LYS A 105 26.26 6.09 -11.86
CA LYS A 105 27.56 6.55 -11.34
C LYS A 105 28.70 5.57 -11.67
N SER A 106 28.45 4.26 -11.57
CA SER A 106 29.48 3.25 -11.87
C SER A 106 29.78 3.09 -13.36
N SER A 107 28.80 3.34 -14.23
CA SER A 107 28.98 3.24 -15.69
C SER A 107 29.66 4.46 -16.32
N GLY A 108 30.02 5.47 -15.51
CA GLY A 108 30.59 6.73 -16.00
C GLY A 108 29.62 7.54 -16.88
N PHE A 109 28.33 7.24 -16.85
CA PHE A 109 27.32 7.98 -17.60
C PHE A 109 27.05 9.29 -16.87
N VAL A 110 27.26 10.42 -17.55
CA VAL A 110 26.95 11.75 -17.01
C VAL A 110 25.47 12.04 -17.27
N PRO A 111 24.61 12.11 -16.24
CA PRO A 111 23.21 12.44 -16.45
C PRO A 111 23.07 13.85 -17.04
N GLY A 112 22.49 13.94 -18.23
CA GLY A 112 22.01 15.22 -18.74
C GLY A 112 20.83 15.76 -17.92
N LEU A 113 20.40 16.98 -18.22
CA LEU A 113 19.28 17.66 -17.56
C LEU A 113 18.01 16.78 -17.46
N ILE A 114 17.63 16.12 -18.56
CA ILE A 114 16.42 15.28 -18.64
C ILE A 114 16.48 14.09 -17.65
N ILE A 115 17.61 13.38 -17.60
CA ILE A 115 17.76 12.21 -16.74
C ILE A 115 17.85 12.63 -15.27
N SER A 116 18.55 13.73 -14.99
CA SER A 116 18.60 14.32 -13.65
C SER A 116 17.21 14.71 -13.14
N ASN A 117 16.39 15.36 -13.98
CA ASN A 117 15.00 15.69 -13.68
C ASN A 117 14.16 14.44 -13.40
N ARG A 118 14.36 13.35 -14.15
CA ARG A 118 13.67 12.07 -13.89
C ARG A 118 14.06 11.44 -12.56
N PHE A 119 15.34 11.46 -12.20
CA PHE A 119 15.79 11.01 -10.89
C PHE A 119 15.18 11.84 -9.76
N MET A 120 15.19 13.17 -9.89
CA MET A 120 14.58 14.06 -8.89
C MET A 120 13.08 13.80 -8.74
N ASN A 121 12.34 13.69 -9.85
CA ASN A 121 10.91 13.41 -9.83
C ASN A 121 10.60 12.03 -9.19
N LEU A 122 11.40 11.00 -9.51
CA LEU A 122 11.30 9.69 -8.86
C LEU A 122 11.51 9.80 -7.36
N TYR A 123 12.61 10.42 -6.92
CA TYR A 123 12.93 10.56 -5.50
C TYR A 123 11.88 11.37 -4.74
N ALA A 124 11.43 12.49 -5.31
CA ALA A 124 10.40 13.34 -4.71
C ALA A 124 9.07 12.59 -4.56
N LYS A 125 8.61 11.89 -5.60
CA LYS A 125 7.35 11.13 -5.56
C LYS A 125 7.42 9.85 -4.70
N CYS A 126 8.60 9.28 -4.53
CA CYS A 126 8.82 8.15 -3.62
C CYS A 126 9.12 8.58 -2.18
N GLY A 127 9.06 9.88 -1.86
CA GLY A 127 9.23 10.40 -0.50
C GLY A 127 10.68 10.60 -0.04
N SER A 128 11.69 10.34 -0.87
CA SER A 128 13.10 10.60 -0.53
C SER A 128 13.54 12.00 -0.99
N LEU A 129 13.07 13.04 -0.31
CA LEU A 129 13.44 14.44 -0.65
C LEU A 129 14.93 14.74 -0.41
N VAL A 130 15.59 14.01 0.50
CA VAL A 130 17.03 14.18 0.75
C VAL A 130 17.85 13.76 -0.46
N ASP A 131 17.51 12.64 -1.10
CA ASP A 131 18.20 12.18 -2.30
C ASP A 131 17.87 13.07 -3.51
N ALA A 132 16.63 13.56 -3.60
CA ALA A 132 16.23 14.55 -4.60
C ALA A 132 17.04 15.85 -4.46
N GLN A 133 17.20 16.37 -3.23
CA GLN A 133 18.00 17.58 -2.96
C GLN A 133 19.46 17.37 -3.33
N LYS A 134 20.06 16.25 -2.94
CA LYS A 134 21.45 15.94 -3.32
C LYS A 134 21.63 15.93 -4.84
N MET A 135 20.65 15.40 -5.58
CA MET A 135 20.68 15.41 -7.04
C MET A 135 20.59 16.84 -7.58
N PHE A 136 19.65 17.63 -7.06
CA PHE A 136 19.46 19.04 -7.42
C PHE A 136 20.71 19.89 -7.19
N ASP A 137 21.38 19.71 -6.04
CA ASP A 137 22.59 20.45 -5.69
C ASP A 137 23.76 20.09 -6.61
N CYS A 138 23.85 18.83 -7.07
CA CYS A 138 24.89 18.35 -7.98
C CYS A 138 24.70 18.79 -9.45
N MET A 139 23.54 19.35 -9.83
CA MET A 139 23.27 19.73 -11.21
C MET A 139 23.98 21.04 -11.59
N PRO A 140 24.77 21.07 -12.68
CA PRO A 140 25.47 22.27 -13.13
C PRO A 140 24.52 23.29 -13.76
N GLU A 141 23.50 22.81 -14.47
CA GLU A 141 22.43 23.61 -15.06
C GLU A 141 21.08 23.10 -14.54
N ARG A 142 20.19 24.03 -14.21
CA ARG A 142 18.86 23.75 -13.67
C ARG A 142 17.83 24.50 -14.48
N ASP A 143 16.85 23.76 -14.99
CA ASP A 143 15.70 24.32 -15.70
C ASP A 143 14.52 24.54 -14.76
N LEU A 144 13.45 25.18 -15.26
CA LEU A 144 12.22 25.41 -14.49
C LEU A 144 11.67 24.10 -13.91
N CYS A 145 11.77 22.97 -14.64
CA CYS A 145 11.32 21.66 -14.19
C CYS A 145 12.09 21.17 -12.94
N SER A 146 13.41 21.37 -12.92
CA SER A 146 14.29 21.03 -11.78
C SER A 146 13.79 21.70 -10.50
N TRP A 147 13.59 23.03 -10.55
CA TRP A 147 13.14 23.84 -9.42
C TRP A 147 11.72 23.47 -8.99
N ASN A 148 10.81 23.38 -9.96
CA ASN A 148 9.39 23.07 -9.76
C ASN A 148 9.18 21.69 -9.11
N THR A 149 10.02 20.71 -9.45
CA THR A 149 9.99 19.36 -8.85
C THR A 149 10.35 19.42 -7.37
N MET A 150 11.41 20.14 -7.01
CA MET A 150 11.84 20.28 -5.62
C MET A 150 10.85 21.08 -4.78
N ILE A 151 10.37 22.21 -5.32
CA ILE A 151 9.35 23.05 -4.67
C ILE A 151 8.08 22.24 -4.38
N SER A 152 7.55 21.54 -5.38
CA SER A 152 6.36 20.69 -5.22
C SER A 152 6.60 19.57 -4.22
N GLY A 153 7.79 18.95 -4.25
CA GLY A 153 8.18 17.90 -3.31
C GLY A 153 8.13 18.37 -1.85
N TYR A 154 8.80 19.49 -1.54
CA TYR A 154 8.79 20.05 -0.18
C TYR A 154 7.42 20.58 0.24
N ALA A 155 6.68 21.22 -0.68
CA ALA A 155 5.33 21.72 -0.42
C ALA A 155 4.36 20.59 -0.04
N ASN A 156 4.43 19.44 -0.72
CA ASN A 156 3.58 18.28 -0.44
C ASN A 156 3.88 17.63 0.92
N VAL A 157 5.13 17.66 1.38
CA VAL A 157 5.55 17.11 2.70
C VAL A 157 5.33 18.13 3.83
N GLY A 158 4.96 19.37 3.51
CA GLY A 158 4.72 20.44 4.48
C GLY A 158 5.97 21.20 4.93
N GLN A 159 7.14 20.95 4.32
CA GLN A 159 8.37 21.72 4.58
C GLN A 159 8.36 23.04 3.78
N LEU A 160 7.37 23.90 4.06
CA LEU A 160 7.10 25.12 3.29
C LEU A 160 8.26 26.13 3.34
N ASP A 161 9.01 26.19 4.44
CA ASP A 161 10.17 27.09 4.55
C ASP A 161 11.26 26.77 3.51
N LYS A 162 11.53 25.48 3.29
CA LYS A 162 12.50 25.04 2.28
C LYS A 162 11.95 25.26 0.87
N ALA A 163 10.67 24.97 0.65
CA ALA A 163 10.01 25.24 -0.61
C ALA A 163 10.07 26.74 -0.95
N ARG A 164 9.83 27.60 0.03
CA ARG A 164 9.88 29.06 -0.13
C ARG A 164 11.29 29.56 -0.43
N ARG A 165 12.32 29.07 0.25
CA ARG A 165 13.72 29.42 -0.06
C ARG A 165 14.09 29.06 -1.50
N LEU A 166 13.78 27.84 -1.94
CA LEU A 166 14.03 27.42 -3.33
C LEU A 166 13.23 28.28 -4.33
N PHE A 167 11.99 28.63 -3.99
CA PHE A 167 11.18 29.52 -4.81
C PHE A 167 11.77 30.93 -4.90
N ASP A 168 12.41 31.44 -3.84
CA ASP A 168 13.06 32.75 -3.81
C ASP A 168 14.39 32.78 -4.57
N GLU A 169 15.16 31.68 -4.51
CA GLU A 169 16.40 31.49 -5.27
C GLU A 169 16.18 31.25 -6.77
N MET A 170 14.96 30.89 -7.17
CA MET A 170 14.62 30.57 -8.55
C MET A 170 14.80 31.80 -9.48
N PRO A 171 15.68 31.72 -10.51
CA PRO A 171 16.00 32.88 -11.36
C PRO A 171 14.84 33.41 -12.19
N GLN A 172 13.99 32.50 -12.69
CA GLN A 172 12.79 32.81 -13.44
C GLN A 172 11.65 31.94 -12.92
N ARG A 173 10.46 32.54 -12.77
CA ARG A 173 9.27 31.88 -12.22
C ARG A 173 8.21 31.78 -13.30
N ASP A 174 7.69 30.57 -13.49
CA ASP A 174 6.56 30.31 -14.38
C ASP A 174 5.26 30.10 -13.58
N ASN A 175 4.13 29.96 -14.27
CA ASN A 175 2.85 29.71 -13.62
C ASN A 175 2.84 28.44 -12.75
N PHE A 176 3.65 27.44 -13.09
CA PHE A 176 3.75 26.22 -12.30
C PHE A 176 4.42 26.49 -10.96
N SER A 177 5.55 27.22 -10.93
CA SER A 177 6.27 27.58 -9.70
C SER A 177 5.36 28.32 -8.70
N TRP A 178 4.60 29.31 -9.18
CA TRP A 178 3.63 30.04 -8.37
C TRP A 178 2.50 29.14 -7.87
N THR A 179 1.90 28.34 -8.77
CA THR A 179 0.79 27.44 -8.40
C THR A 179 1.25 26.40 -7.38
N ALA A 180 2.43 25.80 -7.54
CA ALA A 180 2.97 24.81 -6.62
C ALA A 180 3.12 25.37 -5.19
N MET A 181 3.64 26.60 -5.07
CA MET A 181 3.77 27.27 -3.78
C MET A 181 2.40 27.65 -3.18
N ILE A 182 1.52 28.29 -3.95
CA ILE A 182 0.20 28.71 -3.47
C ILE A 182 -0.62 27.47 -3.03
N SER A 183 -0.64 26.40 -3.83
CA SER A 183 -1.31 25.14 -3.47
C SER A 183 -0.67 24.48 -2.26
N GLY A 184 0.65 24.57 -2.12
CA GLY A 184 1.38 24.12 -0.95
C GLY A 184 0.91 24.78 0.34
N TYR A 185 0.82 26.12 0.34
CA TYR A 185 0.33 26.87 1.50
C TYR A 185 -1.13 26.54 1.84
N VAL A 186 -2.01 26.44 0.83
CA VAL A 186 -3.43 26.08 1.05
C VAL A 186 -3.57 24.68 1.67
N ARG A 187 -2.79 23.70 1.20
CA ARG A 187 -2.84 22.31 1.72
C ARG A 187 -2.39 22.19 3.17
N GLN A 188 -1.52 23.08 3.63
CA GLN A 188 -0.99 23.09 5.00
C GLN A 188 -1.73 24.10 5.90
N ASP A 189 -2.96 24.46 5.52
CA ASP A 189 -3.85 25.36 6.26
C ASP A 189 -3.24 26.75 6.54
N ARG A 190 -2.49 27.28 5.55
CA ARG A 190 -1.92 28.65 5.56
C ARG A 190 -2.46 29.53 4.44
N PRO A 191 -3.78 29.80 4.40
CA PRO A 191 -4.44 30.50 3.30
C PRO A 191 -4.04 31.98 3.18
N LYS A 192 -3.63 32.65 4.27
CA LYS A 192 -3.23 34.07 4.22
C LYS A 192 -1.94 34.26 3.42
N GLU A 193 -0.93 33.45 3.73
CA GLU A 193 0.36 33.44 3.02
C GLU A 193 0.18 33.05 1.55
N ALA A 194 -0.75 32.12 1.25
CA ALA A 194 -1.10 31.77 -0.12
C ALA A 194 -1.63 32.97 -0.93
N LEU A 195 -2.52 33.77 -0.32
CA LEU A 195 -3.11 34.96 -0.94
C LEU A 195 -2.13 36.12 -1.07
N GLU A 196 -1.22 36.28 -0.12
CA GLU A 196 -0.10 37.22 -0.22
C GLU A 196 0.81 36.86 -1.40
N LEU A 197 1.14 35.57 -1.55
CA LEU A 197 1.96 35.10 -2.65
C LEU A 197 1.24 35.28 -4.00
N TYR A 198 -0.07 35.05 -4.05
CA TYR A 198 -0.87 35.32 -5.25
C TYR A 198 -0.87 36.81 -5.63
N ARG A 199 -0.98 37.71 -4.66
CA ARG A 199 -0.87 39.16 -4.89
C ARG A 199 0.52 39.56 -5.39
N MET A 200 1.58 38.93 -4.87
CA MET A 200 2.94 39.13 -5.38
C MET A 200 3.04 38.69 -6.85
N MET A 201 2.47 37.54 -7.21
CA MET A 201 2.43 37.05 -8.59
C MET A 201 1.76 38.04 -9.53
N GLN A 202 0.60 38.59 -9.15
CA GLN A 202 -0.16 39.54 -9.98
C GLN A 202 0.59 40.84 -10.27
N ARG A 203 1.52 41.25 -9.41
CA ARG A 203 2.35 42.45 -9.62
C ARG A 203 3.49 42.24 -10.61
N HIS A 204 3.81 40.99 -10.95
CA HIS A 204 4.91 40.67 -11.84
C HIS A 204 4.45 40.83 -13.31
N GLU A 205 5.08 41.74 -14.07
CA GLU A 205 4.61 42.25 -15.37
C GLU A 205 4.31 41.18 -16.44
N ASN A 206 4.86 39.95 -16.31
CA ASN A 206 4.70 38.86 -17.28
C ASN A 206 3.93 37.63 -16.76
N SER A 207 3.35 37.67 -15.55
CA SER A 207 2.70 36.49 -14.94
C SER A 207 1.18 36.55 -15.07
N LYS A 208 0.65 36.06 -16.21
CA LYS A 208 -0.80 35.81 -16.36
C LYS A 208 -1.18 34.55 -15.57
N SER A 209 -2.08 34.70 -14.60
CA SER A 209 -2.61 33.55 -13.84
C SER A 209 -3.28 32.54 -14.78
N ASN A 210 -3.04 31.26 -14.54
CA ASN A 210 -3.80 30.20 -15.21
C ASN A 210 -4.99 29.77 -14.33
N LYS A 211 -5.87 28.92 -14.89
CA LYS A 211 -7.06 28.42 -14.20
C LYS A 211 -6.78 27.73 -12.86
N PHE A 212 -5.65 27.02 -12.75
CA PHE A 212 -5.27 26.33 -11.51
C PHE A 212 -4.80 27.30 -10.43
N THR A 213 -4.04 28.33 -10.81
CA THR A 213 -3.59 29.38 -9.89
C THR A 213 -4.78 30.14 -9.31
N VAL A 214 -5.70 30.62 -10.16
CA VAL A 214 -6.87 31.40 -9.68
C VAL A 214 -7.80 30.53 -8.83
N SER A 215 -8.02 29.27 -9.20
CA SER A 215 -8.86 28.35 -8.42
C SER A 215 -8.26 28.05 -7.04
N THR A 216 -6.93 27.89 -6.97
CA THR A 216 -6.23 27.71 -5.69
C THR A 216 -6.31 28.97 -4.82
N ALA A 217 -6.16 30.16 -5.42
CA ALA A 217 -6.30 31.43 -4.71
C ALA A 217 -7.74 31.64 -4.21
N LEU A 218 -8.76 31.27 -5.00
CA LEU A 218 -10.16 31.29 -4.57
C LEU A 218 -10.41 30.34 -3.40
N ALA A 219 -9.87 29.12 -3.45
CA ALA A 219 -9.95 28.17 -2.33
C ALA A 219 -9.30 28.73 -1.05
N ALA A 220 -8.16 29.41 -1.17
CA ALA A 220 -7.53 30.11 -0.05
C ALA A 220 -8.44 31.22 0.52
N SER A 221 -9.07 32.00 -0.36
CA SER A 221 -10.02 33.06 0.04
C SER A 221 -11.27 32.49 0.72
N ALA A 222 -11.75 31.34 0.24
CA ALA A 222 -12.89 30.62 0.79
C ALA A 222 -12.58 30.07 2.20
N ALA A 223 -11.37 29.55 2.42
CA ALA A 223 -10.93 29.01 3.70
C ALA A 223 -10.89 30.07 4.82
N ILE A 224 -10.66 31.34 4.49
CA ILE A 224 -10.70 32.46 5.45
C ILE A 224 -12.01 33.25 5.39
N SER A 225 -13.00 32.78 4.63
CA SER A 225 -14.28 33.46 4.37
C SER A 225 -14.14 34.94 3.99
N SER A 226 -13.08 35.29 3.25
CA SER A 226 -12.78 36.68 2.89
C SER A 226 -13.42 37.06 1.55
N LEU A 227 -14.67 37.52 1.59
CA LEU A 227 -15.40 37.97 0.40
C LEU A 227 -14.66 39.06 -0.40
N ARG A 228 -13.97 39.98 0.28
CA ARG A 228 -13.21 41.06 -0.37
C ARG A 228 -12.14 40.52 -1.32
N LEU A 229 -11.29 39.63 -0.81
CA LEU A 229 -10.21 39.00 -1.60
C LEU A 229 -10.78 38.14 -2.72
N GLY A 230 -11.87 37.41 -2.45
CA GLY A 230 -12.59 36.65 -3.47
C GLY A 230 -13.08 37.52 -4.62
N LYS A 231 -13.67 38.68 -4.33
CA LYS A 231 -14.12 39.67 -5.32
C LYS A 231 -12.94 40.27 -6.10
N GLU A 232 -11.80 40.56 -5.45
CA GLU A 232 -10.57 40.99 -6.15
C GLU A 232 -10.08 39.94 -7.16
N ILE A 233 -10.06 38.66 -6.77
CA ILE A 233 -9.67 37.53 -7.64
C ILE A 233 -10.68 37.35 -8.78
N HIS A 234 -11.97 37.42 -8.49
CA HIS A 234 -13.03 37.34 -9.50
C HIS A 234 -12.92 38.46 -10.54
N GLY A 235 -12.63 39.70 -10.12
CA GLY A 235 -12.33 40.79 -11.05
C GLY A 235 -11.09 40.53 -11.92
N CYS A 236 -10.10 39.77 -11.43
CA CYS A 236 -8.98 39.30 -12.25
C CYS A 236 -9.42 38.24 -13.27
N ILE A 237 -10.23 37.27 -12.85
CA ILE A 237 -10.77 36.20 -13.71
C ILE A 237 -11.51 36.79 -14.91
N MET A 238 -12.39 37.76 -14.66
CA MET A 238 -13.15 38.49 -15.69
C MET A 238 -12.23 39.20 -16.69
N ARG A 239 -11.17 39.88 -16.21
CA ARG A 239 -10.19 40.55 -17.10
C ARG A 239 -9.37 39.58 -17.93
N THR A 240 -9.15 38.36 -17.43
CA THR A 240 -8.40 37.32 -18.14
C THR A 240 -9.26 36.46 -19.06
N GLY A 241 -10.59 36.59 -19.03
CA GLY A 241 -11.52 35.77 -19.81
C GLY A 241 -11.55 34.31 -19.38
N LEU A 242 -11.37 34.04 -18.08
CA LEU A 242 -11.41 32.70 -17.50
C LEU A 242 -12.76 32.38 -16.83
N ASP A 243 -13.74 33.27 -16.95
CA ASP A 243 -15.05 33.21 -16.30
C ASP A 243 -15.97 32.10 -16.83
N SER A 244 -15.70 31.60 -18.05
CA SER A 244 -16.40 30.47 -18.66
C SER A 244 -15.76 29.11 -18.41
N ASP A 245 -14.58 29.03 -17.77
CA ASP A 245 -13.92 27.75 -17.49
C ASP A 245 -14.58 27.03 -16.31
N GLU A 246 -14.94 25.76 -16.51
CA GLU A 246 -15.64 24.91 -15.53
C GLU A 246 -14.93 24.84 -14.18
N VAL A 247 -13.59 24.71 -14.18
CA VAL A 247 -12.79 24.59 -12.94
C VAL A 247 -12.83 25.90 -12.16
N VAL A 248 -12.77 27.02 -12.87
CA VAL A 248 -12.83 28.36 -12.29
C VAL A 248 -14.23 28.64 -11.74
N TRP A 249 -15.29 28.24 -12.45
CA TRP A 249 -16.67 28.35 -11.98
C TRP A 249 -16.89 27.58 -10.67
N SER A 250 -16.50 26.30 -10.60
CA SER A 250 -16.62 25.52 -9.36
C SER A 250 -15.89 26.17 -8.18
N ALA A 251 -14.70 26.74 -8.42
CA ALA A 251 -13.94 27.46 -7.39
C ALA A 251 -14.60 28.79 -6.98
N LEU A 252 -15.18 29.53 -7.94
CA LEU A 252 -15.94 30.77 -7.65
C LEU A 252 -17.20 30.47 -6.84
N SER A 253 -17.95 29.44 -7.23
CA SER A 253 -19.14 28.98 -6.53
C SER A 253 -18.80 28.54 -5.09
N ASP A 254 -17.70 27.80 -4.91
CA ASP A 254 -17.25 27.40 -3.56
C ASP A 254 -16.86 28.60 -2.70
N MET A 255 -16.10 29.54 -3.27
CA MET A 255 -15.68 30.76 -2.58
C MET A 255 -16.86 31.63 -2.18
N TYR A 256 -17.76 31.93 -3.11
CA TYR A 256 -18.94 32.75 -2.84
C TYR A 256 -19.89 32.09 -1.85
N GLY A 257 -20.10 30.77 -1.97
CA GLY A 257 -20.89 29.99 -1.01
C GLY A 257 -20.34 30.06 0.41
N LYS A 258 -19.04 29.76 0.61
CA LYS A 258 -18.39 29.83 1.94
C LYS A 258 -18.27 31.24 2.50
N CYS A 259 -18.40 32.26 1.66
CA CYS A 259 -18.45 33.66 2.07
C CYS A 259 -19.88 34.18 2.30
N GLY A 260 -20.91 33.33 2.17
CA GLY A 260 -22.33 33.70 2.37
C GLY A 260 -22.92 34.58 1.25
N SER A 261 -22.30 34.62 0.08
CA SER A 261 -22.67 35.49 -1.06
C SER A 261 -23.21 34.66 -2.23
N ILE A 262 -24.29 33.93 -2.00
CA ILE A 262 -24.85 32.99 -3.00
C ILE A 262 -25.49 33.72 -4.18
N GLU A 263 -25.96 34.96 -4.00
CA GLU A 263 -26.50 35.75 -5.12
C GLU A 263 -25.44 36.08 -6.16
N GLU A 264 -24.21 36.36 -5.73
CA GLU A 264 -23.10 36.55 -6.66
C GLU A 264 -22.75 35.26 -7.39
N ALA A 265 -22.75 34.11 -6.70
CA ALA A 265 -22.61 32.82 -7.35
C ALA A 265 -23.74 32.60 -8.38
N ARG A 266 -24.98 32.91 -8.03
CA ARG A 266 -26.13 32.79 -8.92
C ARG A 266 -26.00 33.65 -10.18
N CYS A 267 -25.57 34.90 -10.01
CA CYS A 267 -25.38 35.83 -11.12
C CYS A 267 -24.34 35.31 -12.12
N ILE A 268 -23.26 34.69 -11.64
CA ILE A 268 -22.23 34.10 -12.50
C ILE A 268 -22.78 32.85 -13.19
N PHE A 269 -23.46 31.97 -12.45
CA PHE A 269 -24.11 30.78 -13.00
C PHE A 269 -25.04 31.12 -14.17
N ASP A 270 -25.86 32.15 -14.02
CA ASP A 270 -26.80 32.57 -15.06
C ASP A 270 -26.10 33.14 -16.31
N LYS A 271 -24.88 33.67 -16.17
CA LYS A 271 -24.07 34.20 -17.29
C LYS A 271 -23.27 33.13 -18.03
N MET A 272 -23.14 31.92 -17.48
CA MET A 272 -22.43 30.83 -18.17
C MET A 272 -23.16 30.43 -19.45
N ALA A 273 -22.44 30.45 -20.57
CA ALA A 273 -22.95 30.06 -21.89
C ALA A 273 -23.26 28.55 -21.96
N ASP A 274 -22.34 27.73 -21.45
CA ASP A 274 -22.47 26.27 -21.41
C ASP A 274 -22.49 25.79 -19.94
N ARG A 275 -23.65 25.28 -19.51
CA ARG A 275 -23.85 24.75 -18.15
C ARG A 275 -23.91 23.23 -18.20
N ASP A 276 -22.86 22.62 -17.70
CA ASP A 276 -22.72 21.18 -17.57
C ASP A 276 -23.38 20.63 -16.28
N VAL A 277 -23.37 19.31 -16.09
CA VAL A 277 -23.97 18.68 -14.90
C VAL A 277 -23.34 19.17 -13.59
N VAL A 278 -22.03 19.44 -13.58
CA VAL A 278 -21.29 19.86 -12.37
C VAL A 278 -21.73 21.26 -11.96
N SER A 279 -21.83 22.20 -12.89
CA SER A 279 -22.27 23.56 -12.60
C SER A 279 -23.69 23.59 -12.01
N TRP A 280 -24.63 22.84 -12.58
CA TRP A 280 -26.00 22.70 -12.03
C TRP A 280 -26.00 22.08 -10.63
N THR A 281 -25.30 20.94 -10.47
CA THR A 281 -25.25 20.21 -9.20
C THR A 281 -24.66 21.06 -8.08
N THR A 282 -23.58 21.78 -8.37
CA THR A 282 -22.91 22.65 -7.41
C THR A 282 -23.84 23.78 -6.97
N MET A 283 -24.49 24.48 -7.90
CA MET A 283 -25.38 25.60 -7.57
C MET A 283 -26.62 25.15 -6.79
N ILE A 284 -27.21 24.00 -7.14
CA ILE A 284 -28.32 23.41 -6.40
C ILE A 284 -27.90 23.04 -4.97
N GLY A 285 -26.75 22.37 -4.83
CA GLY A 285 -26.18 22.02 -3.52
C GLY A 285 -25.94 23.25 -2.64
N ARG A 286 -25.40 24.34 -3.20
CA ARG A 286 -25.17 25.61 -2.49
C ARG A 286 -26.46 26.23 -1.93
N TYR A 287 -27.56 26.21 -2.69
CA TYR A 287 -28.85 26.68 -2.17
C TYR A 287 -29.34 25.85 -0.99
N PHE A 288 -29.14 24.53 -1.02
CA PHE A 288 -29.53 23.65 0.09
C PHE A 288 -28.64 23.84 1.32
N GLU A 289 -27.31 23.98 1.14
CA GLU A 289 -26.36 24.24 2.23
C GLU A 289 -26.66 25.55 2.98
N ASP A 290 -27.16 26.57 2.28
CA ASP A 290 -27.56 27.87 2.86
C ASP A 290 -28.97 27.87 3.47
N GLY A 291 -29.71 26.77 3.34
CA GLY A 291 -31.10 26.66 3.79
C GLY A 291 -32.15 27.30 2.87
N ARG A 292 -31.74 27.82 1.71
CA ARG A 292 -32.61 28.44 0.68
C ARG A 292 -33.28 27.40 -0.22
N ARG A 293 -34.09 26.56 0.42
CA ARG A 293 -34.69 25.37 -0.18
C ARG A 293 -35.55 25.63 -1.42
N GLU A 294 -36.47 26.59 -1.35
CA GLU A 294 -37.43 26.83 -2.44
C GLU A 294 -36.69 27.16 -3.75
N GLU A 295 -35.59 27.90 -3.65
CA GLU A 295 -34.75 28.27 -4.78
C GLU A 295 -33.90 27.10 -5.26
N GLY A 296 -33.40 26.26 -4.35
CA GLY A 296 -32.74 25.00 -4.69
C GLY A 296 -33.65 24.07 -5.50
N PHE A 297 -34.89 23.87 -5.08
CA PHE A 297 -35.86 23.05 -5.82
C PHE A 297 -36.34 23.73 -7.12
N THR A 298 -36.54 25.05 -7.11
CA THR A 298 -36.84 25.80 -8.34
C THR A 298 -35.72 25.65 -9.37
N LEU A 299 -34.47 25.69 -8.92
CA LEU A 299 -33.32 25.49 -9.79
C LEU A 299 -33.21 24.03 -10.27
N PHE A 300 -33.49 23.05 -9.41
CA PHE A 300 -33.56 21.64 -9.81
C PHE A 300 -34.63 21.42 -10.89
N SER A 301 -35.83 21.99 -10.75
CA SER A 301 -36.87 21.93 -11.79
C SER A 301 -36.38 22.51 -13.12
N LYS A 302 -35.65 23.65 -13.08
CA LYS A 302 -35.00 24.21 -14.27
C LYS A 302 -33.94 23.28 -14.86
N PHE A 303 -33.16 22.61 -14.01
CA PHE A 303 -32.18 21.62 -14.44
C PHE A 303 -32.84 20.44 -15.18
N MET A 304 -33.95 19.93 -14.65
CA MET A 304 -34.71 18.86 -15.30
C MET A 304 -35.28 19.28 -16.66
N SER A 305 -35.60 20.56 -16.83
CA SER A 305 -36.10 21.11 -18.10
C SER A 305 -35.01 21.46 -19.12
N SER A 306 -33.73 21.52 -18.72
CA SER A 306 -32.63 21.91 -19.61
C SER A 306 -32.19 20.81 -20.57
N GLY A 307 -32.70 19.58 -20.39
CA GLY A 307 -32.32 18.40 -21.17
C GLY A 307 -30.99 17.77 -20.75
N VAL A 308 -30.27 18.38 -19.82
CA VAL A 308 -29.03 17.85 -19.25
C VAL A 308 -29.38 16.77 -18.22
N ARG A 309 -28.73 15.60 -18.30
CA ARG A 309 -29.01 14.47 -17.40
C ARG A 309 -28.35 14.66 -16.03
N PRO A 310 -29.10 14.61 -14.91
CA PRO A 310 -28.51 14.62 -13.58
C PRO A 310 -27.61 13.40 -13.33
N ASN A 311 -26.60 13.58 -12.49
CA ASN A 311 -25.76 12.49 -12.02
C ASN A 311 -26.16 12.05 -10.59
N GLU A 312 -25.50 11.01 -10.10
CA GLU A 312 -25.74 10.44 -8.77
C GLU A 312 -25.57 11.47 -7.64
N PHE A 313 -24.62 12.40 -7.78
CA PHE A 313 -24.41 13.49 -6.82
C PHE A 313 -25.58 14.48 -6.79
N THR A 314 -26.14 14.83 -7.95
CA THR A 314 -27.34 15.66 -8.01
C THR A 314 -28.49 15.00 -7.27
N PHE A 315 -28.74 13.71 -7.54
CA PHE A 315 -29.83 12.97 -6.90
C PHE A 315 -29.63 12.87 -5.39
N ALA A 316 -28.44 12.49 -4.93
CA ALA A 316 -28.14 12.40 -3.50
C ALA A 316 -28.35 13.74 -2.78
N GLY A 317 -27.89 14.85 -3.37
CA GLY A 317 -28.07 16.20 -2.80
C GLY A 317 -29.54 16.61 -2.69
N VAL A 318 -30.32 16.42 -3.76
CA VAL A 318 -31.76 16.75 -3.78
C VAL A 318 -32.57 15.83 -2.85
N LEU A 319 -32.22 14.55 -2.77
CA LEU A 319 -32.87 13.59 -1.89
C LEU A 319 -32.61 13.87 -0.41
N ASN A 320 -31.37 14.24 -0.06
CA ASN A 320 -31.03 14.67 1.30
C ASN A 320 -31.78 15.96 1.66
N ALA A 321 -31.80 16.95 0.77
CA ALA A 321 -32.59 18.16 0.97
C ALA A 321 -34.10 17.89 1.06
N SER A 322 -34.59 16.83 0.39
CA SER A 322 -35.98 16.38 0.53
C SER A 322 -36.22 15.75 1.90
N ALA A 323 -35.28 14.92 2.38
CA ALA A 323 -35.30 14.27 3.68
C ALA A 323 -35.31 15.28 4.85
N ASP A 324 -34.41 16.26 4.81
CA ASP A 324 -34.17 17.20 5.92
C ASP A 324 -35.38 18.06 6.24
N HIS A 325 -36.29 18.23 5.28
CA HIS A 325 -37.52 18.92 5.55
C HIS A 325 -38.75 18.23 4.94
N ALA A 326 -38.76 16.90 5.06
CA ALA A 326 -39.92 16.01 4.91
C ALA A 326 -40.74 16.17 3.61
N ALA A 327 -40.08 16.48 2.49
CA ALA A 327 -40.72 16.67 1.19
C ALA A 327 -40.88 15.34 0.44
N GLU A 328 -41.75 14.47 0.94
CA GLU A 328 -41.93 13.11 0.40
C GLU A 328 -42.35 13.10 -1.08
N ASP A 329 -43.27 13.97 -1.48
CA ASP A 329 -43.79 14.00 -2.85
C ASP A 329 -42.70 14.33 -3.87
N LEU A 330 -41.80 15.24 -3.53
CA LEU A 330 -40.66 15.56 -4.37
C LEU A 330 -39.67 14.39 -4.42
N GLY A 331 -39.39 13.77 -3.27
CA GLY A 331 -38.56 12.57 -3.21
C GLY A 331 -39.09 11.42 -4.08
N LYS A 332 -40.42 11.22 -4.12
CA LYS A 332 -41.08 10.26 -5.01
C LYS A 332 -40.94 10.63 -6.48
N GLN A 333 -41.07 11.90 -6.83
CA GLN A 333 -40.87 12.37 -8.22
C GLN A 333 -39.43 12.12 -8.67
N VAL A 334 -38.45 12.42 -7.82
CA VAL A 334 -37.03 12.17 -8.07
C VAL A 334 -36.77 10.67 -8.24
N HIS A 335 -37.27 9.84 -7.33
CA HIS A 335 -37.15 8.37 -7.42
C HIS A 335 -37.78 7.83 -8.72
N GLY A 336 -38.99 8.27 -9.08
CA GLY A 336 -39.64 7.87 -10.33
C GLY A 336 -38.85 8.26 -11.57
N TYR A 337 -38.21 9.44 -11.56
CA TYR A 337 -37.30 9.84 -12.64
C TYR A 337 -36.06 8.94 -12.69
N MET A 338 -35.42 8.65 -11.54
CA MET A 338 -34.26 7.75 -11.44
C MET A 338 -34.60 6.36 -12.02
N THR A 339 -35.75 5.79 -11.67
CA THR A 339 -36.19 4.50 -12.23
C THR A 339 -36.36 4.58 -13.75
N ARG A 340 -36.95 5.66 -14.28
CA ARG A 340 -37.20 5.83 -15.71
C ARG A 340 -35.91 5.92 -16.55
N ILE A 341 -34.84 6.49 -16.00
CA ILE A 341 -33.56 6.62 -16.70
C ILE A 341 -32.65 5.38 -16.58
N GLY A 342 -33.08 4.35 -15.86
CA GLY A 342 -32.29 3.13 -15.63
C GLY A 342 -31.23 3.29 -14.55
N PHE A 343 -31.60 3.88 -13.41
CA PHE A 343 -30.73 4.03 -12.24
C PHE A 343 -30.14 2.69 -11.77
N ASP A 344 -28.83 2.69 -11.49
CA ASP A 344 -28.11 1.53 -10.93
C ASP A 344 -28.36 1.42 -9.42
N PRO A 345 -29.02 0.35 -8.92
CA PRO A 345 -29.23 0.13 -7.50
C PRO A 345 -27.94 -0.02 -6.68
N ALA A 346 -26.78 -0.24 -7.32
CA ALA A 346 -25.48 -0.27 -6.65
C ALA A 346 -24.86 1.13 -6.41
N SER A 347 -25.45 2.20 -6.95
CA SER A 347 -24.99 3.58 -6.71
C SER A 347 -25.25 4.04 -5.26
N PHE A 348 -24.37 4.89 -4.74
CA PHE A 348 -24.54 5.54 -3.43
C PHE A 348 -25.81 6.41 -3.33
N ALA A 349 -26.39 6.84 -4.44
CA ALA A 349 -27.67 7.56 -4.44
C ALA A 349 -28.84 6.66 -3.96
N ALA A 350 -28.70 5.33 -3.99
CA ALA A 350 -29.67 4.41 -3.41
C ALA A 350 -29.70 4.54 -1.87
N SER A 351 -28.55 4.75 -1.23
CA SER A 351 -28.46 5.05 0.20
C SER A 351 -29.17 6.36 0.55
N ALA A 352 -29.07 7.37 -0.32
CA ALA A 352 -29.80 8.64 -0.16
C ALA A 352 -31.33 8.46 -0.31
N LEU A 353 -31.80 7.56 -1.18
CA LEU A 353 -33.22 7.20 -1.28
C LEU A 353 -33.73 6.52 0.00
N VAL A 354 -32.97 5.56 0.55
CA VAL A 354 -33.30 4.90 1.83
C VAL A 354 -33.39 5.93 2.96
N HIS A 355 -32.40 6.83 3.04
CA HIS A 355 -32.38 7.92 4.01
C HIS A 355 -33.61 8.84 3.86
N MET A 356 -33.91 9.29 2.64
CA MET A 356 -35.05 10.16 2.35
C MET A 356 -36.38 9.52 2.75
N TYR A 357 -36.65 8.30 2.32
CA TYR A 357 -37.90 7.62 2.69
C TYR A 357 -38.01 7.36 4.19
N SER A 358 -36.90 6.99 4.85
CA SER A 358 -36.87 6.76 6.30
C SER A 358 -37.20 8.04 7.07
N LYS A 359 -36.60 9.18 6.69
CA LYS A 359 -36.85 10.50 7.31
C LYS A 359 -38.24 11.05 7.03
N CYS A 360 -38.78 10.82 5.82
CA CYS A 360 -40.13 11.24 5.45
C CYS A 360 -41.25 10.37 6.06
N GLY A 361 -40.92 9.31 6.81
CA GLY A 361 -41.91 8.45 7.44
C GLY A 361 -42.41 7.28 6.62
N ASN A 362 -41.91 7.10 5.40
CA ASN A 362 -42.32 6.02 4.52
C ASN A 362 -41.35 4.83 4.64
N ILE A 363 -41.39 4.15 5.79
CA ILE A 363 -40.48 3.03 6.09
C ILE A 363 -40.65 1.85 5.13
N GLU A 364 -41.85 1.65 4.57
CA GLU A 364 -42.11 0.60 3.59
C GLU A 364 -41.32 0.78 2.31
N ASN A 365 -41.33 2.00 1.75
CA ASN A 365 -40.55 2.31 0.56
C ASN A 365 -39.05 2.32 0.87
N ALA A 366 -38.64 2.78 2.06
CA ALA A 366 -37.25 2.67 2.50
C ALA A 366 -36.76 1.21 2.49
N LYS A 367 -37.55 0.28 3.04
CA LYS A 367 -37.26 -1.17 3.03
C LYS A 367 -37.20 -1.74 1.62
N LYS A 368 -38.12 -1.35 0.72
CA LYS A 368 -38.13 -1.80 -0.68
C LYS A 368 -36.86 -1.36 -1.42
N VAL A 369 -36.47 -0.09 -1.28
CA VAL A 369 -35.23 0.40 -1.89
C VAL A 369 -34.03 -0.32 -1.31
N PHE A 370 -33.95 -0.46 0.02
CA PHE A 370 -32.87 -1.16 0.70
C PHE A 370 -32.70 -2.61 0.22
N GLY A 371 -33.80 -3.35 0.06
CA GLY A 371 -33.79 -4.73 -0.45
C GLY A 371 -33.33 -4.85 -1.91
N GLY A 372 -33.34 -3.76 -2.67
CA GLY A 372 -32.83 -3.71 -4.04
C GLY A 372 -31.32 -3.43 -4.13
N ILE A 373 -30.65 -3.09 -3.03
CA ILE A 373 -29.22 -2.75 -3.02
C ILE A 373 -28.40 -4.06 -2.95
N PRO A 374 -27.53 -4.38 -3.94
CA PRO A 374 -26.77 -5.63 -3.95
C PRO A 374 -25.79 -5.77 -2.79
N GLN A 375 -25.18 -4.66 -2.37
CA GLN A 375 -24.27 -4.57 -1.22
C GLN A 375 -24.57 -3.28 -0.44
N PRO A 376 -25.44 -3.34 0.58
CA PRO A 376 -25.78 -2.15 1.35
C PRO A 376 -24.58 -1.66 2.17
N ASP A 377 -24.25 -0.38 2.00
CA ASP A 377 -23.20 0.31 2.75
C ASP A 377 -23.66 0.66 4.19
N LEU A 378 -22.72 1.08 5.04
CA LEU A 378 -23.03 1.47 6.41
C LEU A 378 -24.09 2.59 6.49
N VAL A 379 -24.12 3.50 5.50
CA VAL A 379 -25.06 4.63 5.45
C VAL A 379 -26.49 4.15 5.23
N SER A 380 -26.73 3.21 4.31
CA SER A 380 -28.04 2.63 4.06
C SER A 380 -28.55 1.79 5.23
N TRP A 381 -27.69 0.99 5.87
CA TRP A 381 -28.03 0.24 7.10
C TRP A 381 -28.44 1.17 8.23
N THR A 382 -27.60 2.15 8.56
CA THR A 382 -27.85 3.09 9.66
C THR A 382 -29.08 3.95 9.40
N SER A 383 -29.31 4.36 8.15
CA SER A 383 -30.51 5.10 7.74
C SER A 383 -31.79 4.30 7.98
N LEU A 384 -31.81 3.02 7.60
CA LEU A 384 -32.97 2.15 7.79
C LEU A 384 -33.23 1.86 9.28
N ILE A 385 -32.20 1.52 10.03
CA ILE A 385 -32.30 1.25 11.49
C ILE A 385 -32.79 2.49 12.23
N THR A 386 -32.23 3.65 11.91
CA THR A 386 -32.68 4.93 12.48
C THR A 386 -34.12 5.21 12.11
N GLY A 387 -34.52 4.94 10.87
CA GLY A 387 -35.92 5.01 10.44
C GLY A 387 -36.84 4.17 11.33
N TYR A 388 -36.60 2.88 11.45
CA TYR A 388 -37.39 1.98 12.31
C TYR A 388 -37.43 2.44 13.78
N SER A 389 -36.30 2.89 14.31
CA SER A 389 -36.23 3.42 15.69
C SER A 389 -37.06 4.70 15.86
N GLN A 390 -37.02 5.62 14.89
CA GLN A 390 -37.76 6.89 14.95
C GLN A 390 -39.27 6.68 14.78
N HIS A 391 -39.69 5.60 14.11
CA HIS A 391 -41.10 5.25 13.89
C HIS A 391 -41.68 4.30 14.94
N GLY A 392 -41.00 4.11 16.07
CA GLY A 392 -41.50 3.30 17.19
C GLY A 392 -41.56 1.80 16.89
N GLN A 393 -40.72 1.31 15.98
CA GLN A 393 -40.57 -0.11 15.62
C GLN A 393 -39.18 -0.62 16.06
N PRO A 394 -38.93 -0.71 17.38
CA PRO A 394 -37.60 -1.03 17.92
C PRO A 394 -37.18 -2.48 17.66
N ASN A 395 -38.14 -3.42 17.56
CA ASN A 395 -37.83 -4.83 17.32
C ASN A 395 -37.24 -5.04 15.92
N GLU A 396 -37.82 -4.39 14.93
CA GLU A 396 -37.34 -4.38 13.55
C GLU A 396 -35.98 -3.65 13.47
N ALA A 397 -35.82 -2.51 14.17
CA ALA A 397 -34.56 -1.81 14.25
C ALA A 397 -33.44 -2.70 14.82
N LEU A 398 -33.72 -3.45 15.90
CA LEU A 398 -32.78 -4.41 16.49
C LEU A 398 -32.49 -5.58 15.54
N GLN A 399 -33.50 -6.09 14.83
CA GLN A 399 -33.30 -7.16 13.84
C GLN A 399 -32.36 -6.71 12.70
N PHE A 400 -32.55 -5.50 12.17
CA PHE A 400 -31.65 -4.94 11.14
C PHE A 400 -30.27 -4.57 11.72
N PHE A 401 -30.18 -4.14 12.98
CA PHE A 401 -28.90 -3.89 13.65
C PHE A 401 -28.11 -5.17 13.88
N GLU A 402 -28.76 -6.25 14.30
CA GLU A 402 -28.13 -7.57 14.34
C GLU A 402 -27.65 -7.97 12.95
N LEU A 403 -28.47 -7.77 11.92
CA LEU A 403 -28.12 -8.12 10.53
C LEU A 403 -26.91 -7.31 10.01
N LEU A 404 -26.77 -6.06 10.43
CA LEU A 404 -25.56 -5.25 10.22
C LEU A 404 -24.34 -5.85 10.95
N LEU A 405 -24.47 -6.22 12.23
CA LEU A 405 -23.40 -6.88 12.97
C LEU A 405 -23.01 -8.24 12.38
N LYS A 406 -23.97 -8.90 11.72
CA LYS A 406 -23.82 -10.20 11.06
C LYS A 406 -22.93 -10.16 9.80
N SER A 407 -22.66 -8.99 9.19
CA SER A 407 -21.91 -8.93 7.92
C SER A 407 -20.38 -8.95 8.07
N ASP A 408 -19.79 -8.47 9.18
CA ASP A 408 -18.31 -8.30 9.27
C ASP A 408 -17.64 -8.70 10.61
N HIS A 409 -18.39 -9.00 11.69
CA HIS A 409 -17.79 -9.13 13.04
C HIS A 409 -17.74 -10.55 13.62
N TYR A 410 -18.38 -11.55 13.00
CA TYR A 410 -18.36 -12.93 13.50
C TYR A 410 -16.96 -13.55 13.56
N ALA A 411 -16.12 -13.31 12.55
CA ALA A 411 -14.76 -13.85 12.52
C ALA A 411 -13.93 -13.35 13.71
N CYS A 412 -14.04 -12.06 14.05
CA CYS A 412 -13.31 -11.46 15.18
C CYS A 412 -13.78 -12.00 16.54
N VAL A 413 -15.10 -12.15 16.72
CA VAL A 413 -15.67 -12.67 17.97
C VAL A 413 -15.33 -14.16 18.14
N VAL A 414 -15.46 -14.96 17.09
CA VAL A 414 -15.09 -16.38 17.08
C VAL A 414 -13.58 -16.55 17.35
N ASP A 415 -12.74 -15.71 16.76
CA ASP A 415 -11.29 -15.70 16.99
C ASP A 415 -10.93 -15.42 18.46
N LEU A 416 -11.59 -14.43 19.08
CA LEU A 416 -11.41 -14.10 20.49
C LEU A 416 -11.84 -15.25 21.40
N LEU A 417 -13.03 -15.83 21.16
CA LEU A 417 -13.54 -16.94 21.96
C LEU A 417 -12.71 -18.22 21.80
N ALA A 418 -12.27 -18.53 20.57
CA ALA A 418 -11.45 -19.70 20.26
C ALA A 418 -10.06 -19.61 20.92
N ARG A 419 -9.44 -18.42 20.96
CA ARG A 419 -8.19 -18.22 21.70
C ARG A 419 -8.38 -18.28 23.21
N ALA A 420 -9.54 -17.88 23.73
CA ALA A 420 -9.89 -17.98 25.14
C ALA A 420 -10.34 -19.39 25.57
N GLY A 421 -10.44 -20.36 24.64
CA GLY A 421 -10.88 -21.72 24.93
C GLY A 421 -12.39 -21.90 25.14
N ARG A 422 -13.19 -20.85 24.88
CA ARG A 422 -14.66 -20.84 25.04
C ARG A 422 -15.37 -21.41 23.80
N PHE A 423 -15.09 -22.67 23.48
CA PHE A 423 -15.56 -23.30 22.23
C PHE A 423 -17.07 -23.48 22.14
N VAL A 424 -17.75 -23.74 23.27
CA VAL A 424 -19.22 -23.90 23.30
C VAL A 424 -19.93 -22.63 22.81
N GLU A 425 -19.44 -21.46 23.22
CA GLU A 425 -20.00 -20.17 22.80
C GLU A 425 -19.65 -19.85 21.34
N ALA A 426 -18.41 -20.16 20.92
CA ALA A 426 -18.01 -20.03 19.52
C ALA A 426 -18.89 -20.90 18.61
N GLU A 427 -19.19 -22.14 19.00
CA GLU A 427 -20.08 -23.03 18.24
C GLU A 427 -21.53 -22.58 18.26
N ASN A 428 -22.03 -22.07 19.38
CA ASN A 428 -23.39 -21.50 19.43
C ASN A 428 -23.54 -20.33 18.47
N ILE A 429 -22.51 -19.49 18.36
CA ILE A 429 -22.45 -18.38 17.39
C ILE A 429 -22.42 -18.92 15.95
N ILE A 430 -21.60 -19.93 15.67
CA ILE A 430 -21.48 -20.53 14.33
C ILE A 430 -22.75 -21.29 13.91
N ASN A 431 -23.46 -21.91 14.84
CA ASN A 431 -24.68 -22.65 14.53
C ASN A 431 -25.90 -21.73 14.34
N ASN A 432 -25.92 -20.57 15.01
CA ASN A 432 -27.00 -19.59 14.92
C ASN A 432 -26.74 -18.46 13.91
N MET A 433 -25.64 -18.52 13.15
CA MET A 433 -25.35 -17.49 12.16
C MET A 433 -26.29 -17.61 10.95
N PRO A 434 -26.83 -16.49 10.43
CA PRO A 434 -27.79 -16.51 9.32
C PRO A 434 -27.13 -16.57 7.93
N ILE A 435 -25.79 -16.54 7.87
CA ILE A 435 -24.99 -16.53 6.64
C ILE A 435 -24.01 -17.69 6.74
N LYS A 436 -23.58 -18.30 5.62
CA LYS A 436 -22.56 -19.36 5.68
C LYS A 436 -21.22 -18.79 6.18
N PRO A 437 -20.54 -19.46 7.12
CA PRO A 437 -19.25 -19.01 7.64
C PRO A 437 -18.17 -18.95 6.55
N ASP A 438 -17.42 -17.85 6.56
CA ASP A 438 -16.37 -17.56 5.58
C ASP A 438 -15.03 -18.23 5.95
N LYS A 439 -14.06 -18.14 5.05
CA LYS A 439 -12.73 -18.75 5.26
C LYS A 439 -11.97 -18.18 6.47
N PHE A 440 -12.16 -16.89 6.78
CA PHE A 440 -11.42 -16.22 7.84
C PHE A 440 -11.92 -16.67 9.22
N LEU A 441 -13.23 -16.86 9.36
CA LEU A 441 -13.84 -17.43 10.56
C LEU A 441 -13.32 -18.84 10.83
N TRP A 442 -13.36 -19.74 9.83
CA TRP A 442 -12.91 -21.12 10.01
C TRP A 442 -11.40 -21.23 10.28
N ALA A 443 -10.58 -20.42 9.62
CA ALA A 443 -9.14 -20.38 9.87
C ALA A 443 -8.80 -19.92 11.29
N SER A 444 -9.54 -18.93 11.80
CA SER A 444 -9.38 -18.42 13.16
C SER A 444 -9.80 -19.46 14.21
N LEU A 445 -10.91 -20.16 13.97
CA LEU A 445 -11.37 -21.25 14.82
C LEU A 445 -10.36 -22.41 14.88
N LEU A 446 -9.83 -22.82 13.72
CA LEU A 446 -8.80 -23.87 13.62
C LEU A 446 -7.51 -23.46 14.37
N GLY A 447 -7.14 -22.18 14.28
CA GLY A 447 -6.01 -21.61 15.03
C GLY A 447 -6.19 -21.66 16.54
N GLY A 448 -7.40 -21.39 17.05
CA GLY A 448 -7.74 -21.52 18.47
C GLY A 448 -7.80 -22.98 18.94
N CYS A 449 -8.34 -23.89 18.12
CA CYS A 449 -8.35 -25.33 18.41
C CYS A 449 -6.94 -25.91 18.56
N ARG A 450 -5.96 -25.38 17.80
CA ARG A 450 -4.54 -25.75 17.96
C ARG A 450 -3.98 -25.42 19.34
N ILE A 451 -4.42 -24.33 19.96
CA ILE A 451 -3.90 -23.87 21.26
C ILE A 451 -4.42 -24.77 22.39
N HIS A 452 -5.71 -25.11 22.35
CA HIS A 452 -6.39 -25.83 23.43
C HIS A 452 -6.60 -27.32 23.15
N GLY A 453 -6.15 -27.83 22.01
CA GLY A 453 -6.22 -29.26 21.66
C GLY A 453 -7.62 -29.80 21.38
N ASN A 454 -8.58 -28.97 20.95
CA ASN A 454 -9.94 -29.43 20.64
C ASN A 454 -10.00 -30.13 19.27
N LEU A 455 -9.93 -31.47 19.29
CA LEU A 455 -9.80 -32.30 18.09
C LEU A 455 -11.05 -32.32 17.20
N GLU A 456 -12.23 -32.44 17.80
CA GLU A 456 -13.50 -32.53 17.06
C GLU A 456 -13.78 -31.24 16.28
N LEU A 457 -13.61 -30.10 16.94
CA LEU A 457 -13.84 -28.80 16.32
C LEU A 457 -12.75 -28.44 15.29
N ALA A 458 -11.50 -28.85 15.54
CA ALA A 458 -10.42 -28.72 14.56
C ALA A 458 -10.73 -29.51 13.27
N ARG A 459 -11.26 -30.74 13.39
CA ARG A 459 -11.64 -31.55 12.23
C ARG A 459 -12.76 -30.88 11.43
N ARG A 460 -13.80 -30.39 12.10
CA ARG A 460 -14.92 -29.68 11.47
C ARG A 460 -14.47 -28.41 10.75
N ALA A 461 -13.65 -27.59 11.40
CA ALA A 461 -13.12 -26.35 10.82
C ALA A 461 -12.24 -26.62 9.60
N ALA A 462 -11.39 -27.65 9.67
CA ALA A 462 -10.52 -28.03 8.57
C ALA A 462 -11.31 -28.63 7.38
N GLN A 463 -12.36 -29.42 7.63
CA GLN A 463 -13.24 -29.92 6.57
C GLN A 463 -13.93 -28.78 5.83
N ALA A 464 -14.47 -27.78 6.54
CA ALA A 464 -15.05 -26.60 5.93
C ALA A 464 -14.01 -25.82 5.09
N LEU A 465 -12.80 -25.65 5.60
CA LEU A 465 -11.70 -25.02 4.84
C LEU A 465 -11.26 -25.83 3.62
N PHE A 466 -11.35 -27.16 3.65
CA PHE A 466 -11.05 -28.02 2.51
C PHE A 466 -12.08 -27.91 1.38
N GLU A 467 -13.30 -27.47 1.69
CA GLU A 467 -14.34 -27.15 0.70
C GLU A 467 -14.15 -25.74 0.13
N ILE A 468 -13.71 -24.78 0.95
CA ILE A 468 -13.58 -23.36 0.55
C ILE A 468 -12.25 -23.06 -0.17
N GLU A 469 -11.12 -23.52 0.38
CA GLU A 469 -9.76 -23.28 -0.16
C GLU A 469 -8.95 -24.60 -0.20
N PRO A 470 -9.26 -25.53 -1.11
CA PRO A 470 -8.63 -26.86 -1.15
C PRO A 470 -7.12 -26.82 -1.43
N GLU A 471 -6.62 -25.78 -2.10
CA GLU A 471 -5.21 -25.60 -2.44
C GLU A 471 -4.34 -25.01 -1.31
N ASN A 472 -4.92 -24.59 -0.19
CA ASN A 472 -4.20 -23.90 0.87
C ASN A 472 -3.43 -24.88 1.79
N PRO A 473 -2.08 -24.94 1.73
CA PRO A 473 -1.28 -25.89 2.53
C PRO A 473 -1.36 -25.64 4.03
N VAL A 474 -1.72 -24.42 4.46
CA VAL A 474 -1.74 -24.04 5.88
C VAL A 474 -2.76 -24.86 6.66
N THR A 475 -3.93 -25.13 6.07
CA THR A 475 -5.02 -25.90 6.70
C THR A 475 -4.59 -27.34 6.97
N TYR A 476 -4.02 -28.02 5.96
CA TYR A 476 -3.55 -29.41 6.08
C TYR A 476 -2.46 -29.55 7.13
N ILE A 477 -1.48 -28.63 7.11
CA ILE A 477 -0.36 -28.65 8.07
C ILE A 477 -0.87 -28.40 9.49
N THR A 478 -1.79 -27.43 9.66
CA THR A 478 -2.32 -27.11 10.99
C THR A 478 -3.12 -28.27 11.57
N LEU A 479 -3.99 -28.91 10.78
CA LEU A 479 -4.73 -30.09 11.23
C LEU A 479 -3.80 -31.29 11.52
N ALA A 480 -2.84 -31.57 10.65
CA ALA A 480 -1.85 -32.62 10.87
C ALA A 480 -1.02 -32.37 12.15
N ASN A 481 -0.69 -31.11 12.45
CA ASN A 481 0.01 -30.78 13.68
C ASN A 481 -0.85 -31.03 14.91
N ILE A 482 -2.14 -30.68 14.87
CA ILE A 482 -3.10 -30.94 15.96
C ILE A 482 -3.23 -32.45 16.24
N TYR A 483 -3.35 -33.28 15.20
CA TYR A 483 -3.39 -34.73 15.37
C TYR A 483 -2.08 -35.31 15.89
N ALA A 484 -0.94 -34.80 15.42
CA ALA A 484 0.36 -35.25 15.89
C ALA A 484 0.58 -34.89 17.37
N THR A 485 0.15 -33.70 17.83
CA THR A 485 0.20 -33.35 19.26
C THR A 485 -0.68 -34.23 20.13
N ALA A 486 -1.74 -34.83 19.56
CA ALA A 486 -2.60 -35.79 20.23
C ALA A 486 -2.17 -37.26 20.04
N GLY A 487 -1.04 -37.53 19.39
CA GLY A 487 -0.54 -38.88 19.15
C GLY A 487 -1.32 -39.68 18.09
N MET A 488 -2.20 -39.04 17.32
CA MET A 488 -3.05 -39.68 16.31
C MET A 488 -2.35 -39.80 14.95
N TRP A 489 -1.32 -40.64 14.85
CA TRP A 489 -0.48 -40.75 13.65
C TRP A 489 -1.21 -41.25 12.40
N ASP A 490 -2.21 -42.13 12.59
CA ASP A 490 -3.05 -42.61 11.49
C ASP A 490 -3.82 -41.48 10.80
N GLU A 491 -4.32 -40.51 11.58
CA GLU A 491 -5.02 -39.33 11.04
C GLU A 491 -4.04 -38.36 10.36
N VAL A 492 -2.81 -38.21 10.89
CA VAL A 492 -1.74 -37.46 10.22
C VAL A 492 -1.43 -38.05 8.84
N ALA A 493 -1.33 -39.38 8.75
CA ALA A 493 -1.09 -40.08 7.48
C ALA A 493 -2.24 -39.86 6.49
N LYS A 494 -3.50 -39.89 6.96
CA LYS A 494 -4.68 -39.57 6.12
C LYS A 494 -4.63 -38.14 5.60
N VAL A 495 -4.34 -37.15 6.45
CA VAL A 495 -4.26 -35.73 6.03
C VAL A 495 -3.13 -35.52 5.01
N ARG A 496 -1.98 -36.15 5.20
CA ARG A 496 -0.85 -36.10 4.23
C ARG A 496 -1.24 -36.74 2.89
N LYS A 497 -1.90 -37.89 2.90
CA LYS A 497 -2.41 -38.54 1.69
C LYS A 497 -3.41 -37.66 0.93
N ILE A 498 -4.28 -36.94 1.64
CA ILE A 498 -5.20 -35.97 1.01
C ILE A 498 -4.41 -34.81 0.38
N MET A 499 -3.37 -34.32 1.06
CA MET A 499 -2.48 -33.27 0.57
C MET A 499 -1.79 -33.69 -0.74
N ASP A 500 -1.29 -34.93 -0.81
CA ASP A 500 -0.64 -35.52 -1.98
C ASP A 500 -1.61 -35.69 -3.15
N VAL A 501 -2.79 -36.24 -2.91
CA VAL A 501 -3.84 -36.43 -3.95
C VAL A 501 -4.29 -35.09 -4.55
N ARG A 502 -4.33 -34.03 -3.73
CA ARG A 502 -4.73 -32.68 -4.17
C ARG A 502 -3.56 -31.86 -4.73
N GLY A 503 -2.35 -32.41 -4.80
CA GLY A 503 -1.16 -31.71 -5.31
C GLY A 503 -0.73 -30.52 -4.46
N VAL A 504 -1.11 -30.49 -3.18
CA VAL A 504 -0.78 -29.40 -2.26
C VAL A 504 0.60 -29.64 -1.69
N VAL A 505 1.54 -28.73 -1.94
CA VAL A 505 2.95 -28.91 -1.53
C VAL A 505 3.33 -27.91 -0.45
N LYS A 506 3.86 -28.42 0.67
CA LYS A 506 4.49 -27.60 1.71
C LYS A 506 5.81 -27.02 1.19
N LYS A 507 6.00 -25.70 1.33
CA LYS A 507 7.30 -25.07 1.04
C LYS A 507 8.35 -25.55 2.05
N PRO A 508 9.47 -26.16 1.63
CA PRO A 508 10.52 -26.61 2.54
C PRO A 508 11.23 -25.43 3.22
N GLY A 509 11.71 -25.64 4.45
CA GLY A 509 12.49 -24.66 5.20
C GLY A 509 13.94 -24.62 4.69
N LEU A 510 14.30 -23.52 4.03
CA LEU A 510 15.62 -23.30 3.45
C LEU A 510 16.33 -22.22 4.24
N SER A 511 17.58 -22.50 4.59
CA SER A 511 18.48 -21.52 5.18
C SER A 511 19.68 -21.33 4.26
N TRP A 512 20.15 -20.12 4.08
CA TRP A 512 21.31 -19.86 3.25
C TRP A 512 22.23 -18.81 3.85
N ILE A 513 23.49 -18.88 3.45
CA ILE A 513 24.57 -18.00 3.88
C ILE A 513 25.41 -17.62 2.67
N GLU A 514 25.83 -16.38 2.62
CA GLU A 514 26.70 -15.86 1.57
C GLU A 514 28.14 -15.75 2.10
N ILE A 515 29.05 -16.56 1.57
CA ILE A 515 30.47 -16.55 1.93
C ILE A 515 31.27 -16.41 0.64
N LYS A 516 32.22 -15.46 0.59
CA LYS A 516 33.05 -15.19 -0.61
C LYS A 516 32.23 -14.96 -1.90
N ARG A 517 31.00 -14.44 -1.79
CA ARG A 517 30.01 -14.19 -2.87
C ARG A 517 29.42 -15.45 -3.51
N GLU A 518 29.51 -16.58 -2.83
CA GLU A 518 28.77 -17.78 -3.18
C GLU A 518 27.65 -17.97 -2.15
N VAL A 519 26.45 -18.24 -2.63
CA VAL A 519 25.28 -18.51 -1.79
C VAL A 519 25.20 -20.00 -1.57
N HIS A 520 25.40 -20.42 -0.33
CA HIS A 520 25.29 -21.80 0.09
C HIS A 520 23.92 -22.00 0.72
N VAL A 521 23.09 -22.84 0.08
CA VAL A 521 21.73 -23.15 0.53
C VAL A 521 21.75 -24.49 1.23
N PHE A 522 21.10 -24.56 2.38
CA PHE A 522 21.00 -25.73 3.22
C PHE A 522 19.54 -26.15 3.36
N LEU A 523 19.30 -27.44 3.14
CA LEU A 523 18.04 -28.12 3.35
C LEU A 523 18.30 -29.34 4.24
N VAL A 524 17.36 -29.63 5.15
CA VAL A 524 17.47 -30.80 6.03
C VAL A 524 17.46 -32.08 5.19
N GLY A 525 18.48 -32.94 5.39
CA GLY A 525 18.65 -34.19 4.64
C GLY A 525 19.39 -34.07 3.31
N ASP A 526 19.77 -32.85 2.90
CA ASP A 526 20.54 -32.63 1.68
C ASP A 526 22.03 -32.96 1.88
N ARG A 527 22.57 -33.86 1.05
CA ARG A 527 23.98 -34.30 1.05
C ARG A 527 24.80 -33.73 -0.11
N SER A 528 24.22 -32.83 -0.90
CA SER A 528 24.85 -32.30 -2.12
C SER A 528 25.99 -31.31 -1.85
N HIS A 529 26.14 -30.82 -0.62
CA HIS A 529 27.12 -29.79 -0.30
C HIS A 529 28.56 -30.36 -0.24
N PRO A 530 29.57 -29.77 -0.92
CA PRO A 530 30.93 -30.32 -0.97
C PRO A 530 31.65 -30.45 0.38
N LYS A 531 31.21 -29.69 1.38
CA LYS A 531 31.72 -29.76 2.78
C LYS A 531 30.74 -30.42 3.75
N TYR A 532 29.91 -31.33 3.25
CA TYR A 532 28.87 -31.98 4.05
C TYR A 532 29.45 -32.61 5.32
N ASP A 533 30.48 -33.44 5.18
CA ASP A 533 31.11 -34.16 6.31
C ASP A 533 31.71 -33.18 7.32
N ASP A 534 32.47 -32.16 6.88
CA ASP A 534 33.05 -31.14 7.76
C ASP A 534 31.99 -30.39 8.59
N ILE A 535 30.85 -30.06 7.97
CA ILE A 535 29.75 -29.33 8.63
C ILE A 535 29.08 -30.23 9.69
N HIS A 536 28.86 -31.50 9.35
CA HIS A 536 28.26 -32.48 10.24
C HIS A 536 29.17 -32.81 11.43
N ASP A 537 30.48 -32.97 11.20
CA ASP A 537 31.46 -33.21 12.26
C ASP A 537 31.57 -32.01 13.21
N TYR A 538 31.61 -30.79 12.67
CA TYR A 538 31.60 -29.58 13.50
C TYR A 538 30.31 -29.44 14.30
N LEU A 539 29.15 -29.73 13.70
CA LEU A 539 27.87 -29.71 14.41
C LEU A 539 27.81 -30.78 15.51
N GLY A 540 28.30 -31.99 15.27
CA GLY A 540 28.39 -33.02 16.30
C GLY A 540 29.22 -32.56 17.50
N ASN A 541 30.39 -31.96 17.24
CA ASN A 541 31.27 -31.43 18.27
C ASN A 541 30.67 -30.23 19.02
N ILE A 542 30.04 -29.29 18.32
CA ILE A 542 29.42 -28.12 18.96
C ILE A 542 28.22 -28.54 19.79
N LEU A 543 27.40 -29.49 19.34
CA LEU A 543 26.24 -29.99 20.06
C LEU A 543 26.64 -30.67 21.38
N LYS A 544 27.75 -31.42 21.39
CA LYS A 544 28.29 -32.01 22.63
C LYS A 544 28.65 -30.91 23.64
N ARG A 545 29.38 -29.88 23.19
CA ARG A 545 29.74 -28.72 24.03
C ARG A 545 28.53 -27.91 24.49
N MET A 546 27.51 -27.80 23.65
CA MET A 546 26.25 -27.16 24.01
C MET A 546 25.52 -27.94 25.13
N LYS A 547 25.47 -29.27 25.04
CA LYS A 547 24.88 -30.12 26.09
C LYS A 547 25.64 -29.99 27.42
N GLU A 548 26.97 -29.88 27.39
CA GLU A 548 27.81 -29.62 28.57
C GLU A 548 27.54 -28.24 29.22
N GLU A 549 27.15 -27.23 28.43
CA GLU A 549 26.74 -25.89 28.89
C GLU A 549 25.25 -25.79 29.29
N GLY A 550 24.51 -26.90 29.24
CA GLY A 550 23.10 -26.97 29.68
C GLY A 550 22.04 -26.80 28.57
N TYR A 551 22.41 -26.93 27.29
CA TYR A 551 21.42 -26.96 26.20
C TYR A 551 20.62 -28.28 26.20
N VAL A 552 19.30 -28.16 26.31
CA VAL A 552 18.35 -29.28 26.16
C VAL A 552 17.54 -29.07 24.87
N PRO A 553 17.60 -30.01 23.90
CA PRO A 553 16.79 -29.94 22.69
C PRO A 553 15.29 -29.98 23.03
N ASP A 554 14.51 -29.06 22.48
CA ASP A 554 13.05 -29.05 22.68
C ASP A 554 12.37 -30.03 21.70
N THR A 555 12.11 -31.26 22.18
CA THR A 555 11.54 -32.36 21.39
C THR A 555 10.06 -32.20 21.07
N ASN A 556 9.36 -31.25 21.70
CA ASN A 556 7.91 -31.02 21.51
C ASN A 556 7.54 -30.59 20.08
N PHE A 557 8.50 -30.15 19.26
CA PHE A 557 8.27 -29.67 17.91
C PHE A 557 8.54 -30.70 16.80
N VAL A 558 9.06 -31.89 17.14
CA VAL A 558 9.23 -33.00 16.17
C VAL A 558 7.98 -33.87 16.18
N LEU A 559 7.01 -33.44 15.39
CA LEU A 559 5.74 -34.14 15.16
C LEU A 559 5.92 -35.29 14.15
N HIS A 560 6.83 -36.23 14.47
CA HIS A 560 6.99 -37.52 13.78
C HIS A 560 7.02 -38.67 14.79
N ASP A 561 6.43 -39.81 14.43
CA ASP A 561 6.45 -41.05 15.23
C ASP A 561 7.81 -41.73 15.10
N VAL A 562 8.78 -41.24 15.88
CA VAL A 562 10.16 -41.73 15.94
C VAL A 562 10.63 -41.64 17.39
N GLU A 563 11.52 -42.55 17.78
CA GLU A 563 12.13 -42.58 19.12
C GLU A 563 12.75 -41.22 19.48
N GLU A 564 12.77 -40.86 20.77
CA GLU A 564 13.25 -39.54 21.23
C GLU A 564 14.67 -39.23 20.74
N GLU A 565 15.53 -40.25 20.66
CA GLU A 565 16.90 -40.13 20.12
C GLU A 565 16.91 -39.72 18.64
N GLN A 566 15.97 -40.22 17.84
CA GLN A 566 15.84 -39.88 16.42
C GLN A 566 15.19 -38.50 16.22
N LYS A 567 14.32 -38.05 17.16
CA LYS A 567 13.79 -36.68 17.20
C LYS A 567 14.90 -35.67 17.51
N GLU A 568 15.77 -35.98 18.49
CA GLU A 568 16.96 -35.17 18.79
C GLU A 568 17.92 -35.08 17.60
N GLN A 569 18.15 -36.19 16.89
CA GLN A 569 18.98 -36.20 15.68
C GLN A 569 18.42 -35.32 14.57
N ASN A 570 17.09 -35.31 14.33
CA ASN A 570 16.47 -34.47 13.30
C ASN A 570 16.52 -32.97 13.65
N LEU A 571 16.37 -32.60 14.92
CA LEU A 571 16.53 -31.22 15.42
C LEU A 571 17.98 -30.72 15.32
N SER A 572 18.94 -31.64 15.49
CA SER A 572 20.37 -31.34 15.49
C SER A 572 20.86 -30.79 14.15
N TYR A 573 20.21 -31.18 13.05
CA TYR A 573 20.61 -30.83 11.68
C TYR A 573 19.60 -29.93 10.94
N HIS A 574 18.88 -29.09 11.68
CA HIS A 574 18.06 -28.04 11.06
C HIS A 574 18.88 -27.14 10.14
N SER A 575 18.24 -26.65 9.06
CA SER A 575 18.94 -25.88 8.03
C SER A 575 19.60 -24.61 8.57
N GLU A 576 19.05 -23.98 9.63
CA GLU A 576 19.71 -22.87 10.30
C GLU A 576 21.03 -23.26 10.97
N LYS A 577 21.06 -24.41 11.65
CA LYS A 577 22.26 -24.90 12.35
C LYS A 577 23.34 -25.28 11.33
N LEU A 578 22.96 -25.93 10.23
CA LEU A 578 23.85 -26.25 9.10
C LEU A 578 24.46 -24.97 8.49
N ALA A 579 23.63 -23.96 8.23
CA ALA A 579 24.10 -22.69 7.67
C ALA A 579 25.03 -21.93 8.62
N VAL A 580 24.74 -21.92 9.93
CA VAL A 580 25.60 -21.31 10.95
C VAL A 580 26.92 -22.05 11.07
N ALA A 581 26.91 -23.39 11.15
CA ALA A 581 28.11 -24.20 11.25
C ALA A 581 29.03 -24.00 10.04
N PHE A 582 28.47 -24.05 8.83
CA PHE A 582 29.24 -23.73 7.63
C PHE A 582 29.81 -22.30 7.66
N GLY A 583 29.04 -21.34 8.17
CA GLY A 583 29.49 -19.97 8.43
C GLY A 583 30.72 -19.91 9.33
N ILE A 584 30.76 -20.69 10.39
CA ILE A 584 31.88 -20.72 11.34
C ILE A 584 33.12 -21.37 10.70
N ILE A 585 32.96 -22.54 10.07
CA ILE A 585 34.07 -23.30 9.46
C ILE A 585 34.71 -22.51 8.30
N SER A 586 33.90 -21.79 7.53
CA SER A 586 34.34 -21.17 6.29
C SER A 586 34.78 -19.70 6.46
N THR A 587 34.77 -19.14 7.67
CA THR A 587 35.19 -17.75 7.93
C THR A 587 36.21 -17.63 9.08
N PRO A 588 37.18 -16.70 8.98
CA PRO A 588 38.19 -16.50 10.03
C PRO A 588 37.58 -16.15 11.40
N PRO A 589 38.22 -16.55 12.52
CA PRO A 589 37.83 -16.15 13.89
C PRO A 589 37.48 -14.66 14.00
N GLY A 590 36.39 -14.33 14.68
CA GLY A 590 35.90 -12.95 14.87
C GLY A 590 35.02 -12.38 13.76
N THR A 591 34.88 -13.02 12.59
CA THR A 591 34.02 -12.51 11.51
C THR A 591 32.51 -12.64 11.85
N PRO A 592 31.65 -11.62 11.71
CA PRO A 592 30.22 -11.79 11.92
C PRO A 592 29.59 -12.75 10.89
N ILE A 593 28.71 -13.65 11.34
CA ILE A 593 28.03 -14.63 10.48
C ILE A 593 26.61 -14.15 10.20
N LYS A 594 26.16 -14.21 8.94
CA LYS A 594 24.82 -13.78 8.53
C LYS A 594 24.09 -14.91 7.81
N VAL A 595 23.02 -15.42 8.42
CA VAL A 595 22.18 -16.49 7.88
C VAL A 595 20.79 -15.94 7.55
N PHE A 596 20.21 -16.40 6.46
CA PHE A 596 18.86 -16.06 6.03
C PHE A 596 17.99 -17.31 6.00
N LYS A 597 16.70 -17.17 6.34
CA LYS A 597 15.71 -18.24 6.29
C LYS A 597 14.41 -17.78 5.63
N ASN A 598 13.78 -18.66 4.86
CA ASN A 598 12.51 -18.40 4.17
C ASN A 598 11.24 -18.57 5.05
N LEU A 599 11.38 -19.14 6.25
CA LEU A 599 10.33 -19.38 7.24
C LEU A 599 10.77 -18.83 8.60
N ARG A 600 9.85 -18.70 9.57
CA ARG A 600 10.16 -18.29 10.96
C ARG A 600 11.16 -19.28 11.59
N THR A 601 12.14 -18.76 12.34
CA THR A 601 13.13 -19.58 13.04
C THR A 601 12.47 -20.35 14.19
N CYS A 602 12.79 -21.64 14.32
CA CYS A 602 12.21 -22.49 15.36
C CYS A 602 12.76 -22.13 16.76
N VAL A 603 12.00 -22.39 17.84
CA VAL A 603 12.43 -22.06 19.21
C VAL A 603 13.73 -22.78 19.58
N ASP A 604 13.83 -24.06 19.22
CA ASP A 604 15.05 -24.85 19.41
C ASP A 604 16.25 -24.27 18.64
N CYS A 605 16.04 -23.88 17.39
CA CYS A 605 17.05 -23.26 16.53
C CYS A 605 17.54 -21.94 17.12
N HIS A 606 16.62 -21.12 17.62
CA HIS A 606 16.90 -19.85 18.26
C HIS A 606 17.75 -20.05 19.52
N THR A 607 17.36 -21.00 20.37
CA THR A 607 18.09 -21.34 21.61
C THR A 607 19.46 -21.93 21.30
N ALA A 608 19.54 -22.85 20.34
CA ALA A 608 20.80 -23.44 19.90
C ALA A 608 21.79 -22.37 19.39
N ILE A 609 21.33 -21.40 18.60
CA ILE A 609 22.20 -20.36 18.03
C ILE A 609 22.71 -19.40 19.11
N LYS A 610 21.98 -19.19 20.21
CA LYS A 610 22.50 -18.49 21.40
C LYS A 610 23.69 -19.23 21.99
N PHE A 611 23.57 -20.53 22.25
CA PHE A 611 24.69 -21.31 22.77
C PHE A 611 25.87 -21.33 21.78
N ILE A 612 25.60 -21.46 20.47
CA ILE A 612 26.65 -21.42 19.44
C ILE A 612 27.35 -20.06 19.42
N SER A 613 26.63 -18.93 19.59
CA SER A 613 27.25 -17.60 19.61
C SER A 613 28.19 -17.42 20.80
N LYS A 614 27.81 -17.94 21.98
CA LYS A 614 28.63 -17.97 23.20
C LYS A 614 29.86 -18.86 23.04
N ILE A 615 29.66 -20.12 22.63
CA ILE A 615 30.72 -21.16 22.55
C ILE A 615 31.73 -20.86 21.45
N ALA A 616 31.27 -20.35 20.30
CA ALA A 616 32.14 -19.97 19.19
C ALA A 616 32.76 -18.58 19.39
N MET A 617 32.29 -17.79 20.36
CA MET A 617 32.63 -16.37 20.54
C MET A 617 32.45 -15.57 19.24
N ARG A 618 31.28 -15.72 18.61
CA ARG A 618 30.95 -15.08 17.32
C ARG A 618 29.61 -14.40 17.37
N LYS A 619 29.56 -13.20 16.77
CA LYS A 619 28.30 -12.53 16.46
C LYS A 619 27.61 -13.22 15.29
N ILE A 620 26.40 -13.72 15.51
CA ILE A 620 25.60 -14.44 14.51
C ILE A 620 24.29 -13.66 14.29
N THR A 621 23.98 -13.30 13.05
CA THR A 621 22.72 -12.66 12.69
C THR A 621 21.90 -13.62 11.84
N VAL A 622 20.67 -13.91 12.27
CA VAL A 622 19.72 -14.74 11.53
C VAL A 622 18.53 -13.86 11.12
N ARG A 623 18.27 -13.75 9.81
CA ARG A 623 17.06 -13.13 9.29
C ARG A 623 16.05 -14.22 8.95
N ASP A 624 14.93 -14.25 9.65
CA ASP A 624 13.81 -15.13 9.32
C ASP A 624 12.74 -14.41 8.47
N SER A 625 11.62 -15.07 8.20
CA SER A 625 10.53 -14.48 7.39
C SER A 625 9.88 -13.24 8.02
N ASN A 626 10.07 -13.03 9.34
CA ASN A 626 9.35 -12.02 10.11
C ASN A 626 10.28 -10.90 10.61
N ARG A 627 11.53 -11.20 11.00
CA ARG A 627 12.45 -10.26 11.65
C ARG A 627 13.92 -10.70 11.65
N PHE A 628 14.77 -9.86 12.24
CA PHE A 628 16.19 -10.12 12.47
C PHE A 628 16.45 -10.50 13.92
N HIS A 629 17.24 -11.56 14.11
CA HIS A 629 17.75 -12.01 15.38
C HIS A 629 19.26 -11.82 15.39
N CYS A 630 19.77 -10.99 16.30
CA CYS A 630 21.20 -10.78 16.48
C CYS A 630 21.64 -11.49 17.76
N PHE A 631 22.44 -12.54 17.61
CA PHE A 631 22.97 -13.36 18.68
C PHE A 631 24.41 -12.96 19.00
N GLU A 632 24.67 -12.62 20.25
CA GLU A 632 25.99 -12.20 20.75
C GLU A 632 26.11 -12.63 22.21
N ASP A 633 27.18 -13.36 22.53
CA ASP A 633 27.48 -13.85 23.89
C ASP A 633 26.30 -14.55 24.60
N GLY A 634 25.60 -15.46 23.89
CA GLY A 634 24.47 -16.19 24.46
C GLY A 634 23.14 -15.42 24.51
N ASN A 635 23.15 -14.12 24.19
CA ASN A 635 21.95 -13.28 24.18
C ASN A 635 21.44 -13.04 22.77
N CYS A 636 20.13 -12.82 22.63
CA CYS A 636 19.50 -12.43 21.37
C CYS A 636 18.85 -11.05 21.50
N SER A 637 18.94 -10.24 20.45
CA SER A 637 18.31 -8.91 20.37
C SER A 637 16.78 -8.91 20.50
N CYS A 638 16.12 -10.06 20.44
CA CYS A 638 14.67 -10.16 20.61
C CYS A 638 14.22 -10.28 22.09
N GLY A 639 15.15 -10.39 23.04
CA GLY A 639 14.83 -10.52 24.47
C GLY A 639 14.01 -11.78 24.80
N ASP A 640 14.17 -12.85 24.01
CA ASP A 640 13.39 -14.10 24.09
C ASP A 640 11.88 -13.96 23.83
N TYR A 641 11.46 -12.78 23.38
CA TYR A 641 10.12 -12.57 22.85
C TYR A 641 10.05 -13.20 21.45
N TRP A 642 9.74 -14.49 21.35
CA TRP A 642 9.71 -15.26 20.09
C TRP A 642 8.67 -14.79 19.09
#